data_AF-A0A914JKC2-F1
#
_entry.id   AF-A0A914JKC2-F1
#
_cell.length_a   1.000
_cell.length_b   1.000
_cell.length_c   1.000
_cell.angle_alpha   90.00
_cell.angle_beta   90.00
_cell.angle_gamma   90.00
#
_symmetry.space_group_name_H-M   'P 1'
#
loop_
_entity.id
_entity.type
_entity.pdbx_description
1 polymer ?
#
loop_
_entity_poly.entity_id
_entity_poly.type
_entity_poly.pdbx_seq_one_letter_code
_entity_poly.pdbx_strand_id
1 'polypeptide(L)'
;MQNGPVILAIKTTILGIVDIGLSILCLCWHGKSFTFDNFALQFGNFDLFSSTIDLLLLTLFRIAFISLGCAILLLKKDPTKYLQKLSHFSFSVAILICAYSPTKLLLLAEKKDYLFVGDWLFLVENFIFAIFAHQLWMSFVVYAKTRAELNRAASSDSEDESIEEVVHDDQVPEQKTADVILRLLQYCKPSSDSEDESIEEVIHDDQVPEQKTSDVILRLLQYCKREWFWHLSGFTWLFIYSITRIFVPYYTGQVIASVVNSAGDPAKAHQALFDSGKLMIVISIVSAAAGGFRGGSFEYCYSRIQRAIRHDLFTALINQDVAFFDIHKTGEITSRLTADTQTMSDTVALNVNVFLRNIVQMGGSMLFMLTLCWRLSLVPFIVVPIILVASKIFGVYYDFLAEKTQEAVAHSNDVAEEVLSTMRTVRSFACEEIEGDRFFDKLTYTLNVTRKKAFAYVGYLWVSELFQTVINVAVLWYGGHLVLTGKLNKDLLVSFLLYQMQLADNIRQLGEVWTGLMQSVGAARKVCEYIDRKPNLDLDGDYIPEKVTGKIEFRNVSFSYPTRPQNKILRNLSFTVEPGEVVALVGPSGSGKSSCIALLEHFYEPEGGQVLIDGVPIEQYEHRFIHNTISLVGQEPVLFARSVEENISYGMDTCTKSEVIDAAKLANAHSFIEQTRDQYETNVGEKGSQMSGGQKQRIAIARSLVRKPAILLLDEATSALDTESEHLVQEAIYKNLKGRSVILIAHRLSTVEKADKIVLINKGVVEQMGTHQQLLNQEGMYKTLVFGLLFGV
;
A
#
# COMPACT_ATOMS: atom_id res chain seq x y z
N MET A 1 -6.48 -27.30 -11.17
CA MET A 1 -5.21 -27.66 -10.47
C MET A 1 -4.81 -29.15 -10.57
N GLN A 2 -5.71 -30.08 -10.93
CA GLN A 2 -5.40 -31.52 -11.06
C GLN A 2 -4.24 -31.82 -12.04
N ASN A 3 -4.05 -31.02 -13.09
CA ASN A 3 -2.96 -31.20 -14.05
C ASN A 3 -1.63 -30.52 -13.63
N GLY A 4 -1.59 -29.79 -12.51
CA GLY A 4 -0.41 -29.04 -12.06
C GLY A 4 0.88 -29.87 -11.90
N PRO A 5 0.85 -31.05 -11.27
CA PRO A 5 2.04 -31.90 -11.11
C PRO A 5 2.49 -32.47 -12.45
N VAL A 6 1.54 -32.78 -13.34
CA VAL A 6 1.79 -33.30 -14.69
C VAL A 6 2.45 -32.23 -15.56
N ILE A 7 1.98 -30.98 -15.51
CA ILE A 7 2.59 -29.86 -16.23
C ILE A 7 4.01 -29.60 -15.73
N LEU A 8 4.24 -29.64 -14.42
CA LEU A 8 5.57 -29.47 -13.82
C LEU A 8 6.52 -30.63 -14.17
N ALA A 9 6.01 -31.87 -14.24
CA ALA A 9 6.76 -33.02 -14.72
C ALA A 9 7.13 -32.88 -16.20
N ILE A 10 6.19 -32.48 -17.06
CA ILE A 10 6.44 -32.22 -18.49
C ILE A 10 7.52 -31.14 -18.66
N LYS A 11 7.43 -30.02 -17.92
CA LYS A 11 8.46 -28.97 -17.93
C LYS A 11 9.83 -29.50 -17.51
N THR A 12 9.90 -30.37 -16.50
CA THR A 12 11.13 -31.00 -16.03
C THR A 12 11.76 -31.87 -17.10
N THR A 13 10.96 -32.72 -17.76
CA THR A 13 11.41 -33.61 -18.82
C THR A 13 11.88 -32.83 -20.05
N ILE A 14 11.13 -31.81 -20.49
CA ILE A 14 11.51 -30.94 -21.60
C ILE A 14 12.83 -30.23 -21.30
N LEU A 15 12.95 -29.62 -20.11
CA LEU A 15 14.17 -28.92 -19.71
C LEU A 15 15.37 -29.87 -19.73
N GLY A 16 15.25 -31.07 -19.15
CA GLY A 16 16.34 -32.05 -19.12
C GLY A 16 16.75 -32.58 -20.50
N ILE A 17 15.80 -32.81 -21.40
CA ILE A 17 16.09 -33.25 -22.78
C ILE A 17 16.83 -32.15 -23.55
N VAL A 18 16.36 -30.90 -23.45
CA VAL A 18 16.99 -29.76 -24.13
C VAL A 18 18.39 -29.50 -23.57
N ASP A 19 18.56 -29.58 -22.25
CA ASP A 19 19.83 -29.36 -21.55
C ASP A 19 20.88 -30.42 -21.95
N ILE A 20 20.53 -31.71 -21.92
CA ILE A 20 21.44 -32.77 -22.42
C ILE A 20 21.71 -32.62 -23.91
N GLY A 21 20.69 -32.31 -24.71
CA GLY A 21 20.81 -32.17 -26.16
C GLY A 21 21.78 -31.04 -26.55
N LEU A 22 21.67 -29.88 -25.89
CA LEU A 22 22.59 -28.76 -26.09
C LEU A 22 24.00 -29.09 -25.60
N SER A 23 24.14 -29.72 -24.43
CA SER A 23 25.46 -30.12 -23.92
C SER A 23 26.19 -31.08 -24.88
N ILE A 24 25.47 -32.02 -25.51
CA ILE A 24 26.03 -32.93 -26.52
C ILE A 24 26.40 -32.16 -27.79
N LEU A 25 25.56 -31.22 -28.25
CA LEU A 25 25.87 -30.36 -29.40
C LEU A 25 27.13 -29.51 -29.16
N CYS A 26 27.31 -28.99 -27.94
CA CYS A 26 28.49 -28.23 -27.54
C CYS A 26 29.77 -29.09 -27.61
N LEU A 27 29.71 -30.37 -27.24
CA LEU A 27 30.85 -31.30 -27.35
C LEU A 27 31.17 -31.66 -28.80
N CYS A 28 30.15 -31.84 -29.66
CA CYS A 28 30.37 -32.08 -31.09
C CYS A 28 31.01 -30.88 -31.80
N TRP A 29 30.80 -29.66 -31.29
CA TRP A 29 31.44 -28.42 -31.74
C TRP A 29 32.79 -28.13 -31.05
N HIS A 30 33.38 -29.10 -30.37
CA HIS A 30 34.72 -28.99 -29.78
C HIS A 30 35.82 -29.33 -30.80
N GLY A 31 35.90 -28.53 -31.88
CA GLY A 31 36.85 -28.72 -32.97
C GLY A 31 36.71 -27.66 -34.07
N LYS A 32 37.57 -27.70 -35.10
CA LYS A 32 37.47 -26.80 -36.27
C LYS A 32 36.24 -27.09 -37.15
N SER A 33 35.70 -28.30 -37.05
CA SER A 33 34.49 -28.77 -37.74
C SER A 33 33.59 -29.48 -36.74
N PHE A 34 32.28 -29.36 -36.93
CA PHE A 34 31.28 -30.11 -36.17
C PHE A 34 31.35 -31.59 -36.54
N THR A 35 31.80 -32.45 -35.62
CA THR A 35 31.90 -33.90 -35.83
C THR A 35 31.62 -34.68 -34.55
N PHE A 36 30.93 -35.82 -34.68
CA PHE A 36 30.67 -36.73 -33.55
C PHE A 36 31.94 -37.40 -33.01
N ASP A 37 33.00 -37.49 -33.82
CA ASP A 37 34.29 -38.03 -33.38
C ASP A 37 34.96 -37.16 -32.29
N ASN A 38 34.69 -35.84 -32.27
CA ASN A 38 35.20 -34.93 -31.23
C ASN A 38 34.68 -35.34 -29.84
N PHE A 39 33.45 -35.83 -29.76
CA PHE A 39 32.86 -36.32 -28.52
C PHE A 39 33.58 -37.57 -28.00
N ALA A 40 33.84 -38.55 -28.88
CA ALA A 40 34.54 -39.78 -28.52
C ALA A 40 36.00 -39.52 -28.09
N LEU A 41 36.67 -38.57 -28.75
CA LEU A 41 38.05 -38.19 -28.43
C LEU A 41 38.18 -37.50 -27.07
N GLN A 42 37.24 -36.63 -26.71
CA GLN A 42 37.25 -36.01 -25.38
C GLN A 42 37.01 -37.04 -24.28
N PHE A 43 36.17 -38.06 -24.54
CA PHE A 43 35.83 -39.10 -23.56
C PHE A 43 36.97 -40.08 -23.32
N GLY A 44 37.75 -40.40 -24.37
CA GLY A 44 38.92 -41.26 -24.27
C GLY A 44 40.10 -40.65 -23.50
N ASN A 45 40.24 -39.32 -23.49
CA ASN A 45 41.35 -38.59 -22.86
C ASN A 45 40.86 -37.60 -21.80
N PHE A 46 40.12 -38.08 -20.80
CA PHE A 46 39.62 -37.22 -19.72
C PHE A 46 40.75 -36.71 -18.82
N ASP A 47 40.92 -35.39 -18.79
CA ASP A 47 41.70 -34.66 -17.80
C ASP A 47 40.89 -33.45 -17.31
N LEU A 48 40.77 -33.31 -15.99
CA LEU A 48 40.01 -32.26 -15.32
C LEU A 48 40.48 -30.86 -15.72
N PHE A 49 41.72 -30.71 -16.18
CA PHE A 49 42.25 -29.40 -16.55
C PHE A 49 42.17 -29.08 -18.05
N SER A 50 41.76 -30.02 -18.91
CA SER A 50 41.84 -29.83 -20.38
C SER A 50 40.61 -30.30 -21.16
N SER A 51 39.80 -31.21 -20.57
CA SER A 51 38.55 -31.71 -21.14
C SER A 51 37.34 -30.90 -20.64
N THR A 52 36.26 -30.83 -21.43
CA THR A 52 34.98 -30.17 -21.07
C THR A 52 33.92 -31.15 -20.55
N ILE A 53 34.27 -32.43 -20.35
CA ILE A 53 33.34 -33.48 -19.90
C ILE A 53 32.80 -33.26 -18.49
N ASP A 54 33.57 -32.59 -17.64
CA ASP A 54 33.12 -32.20 -16.31
C ASP A 54 31.93 -31.22 -16.35
N LEU A 55 31.84 -30.36 -17.37
CA LEU A 55 30.66 -29.53 -17.59
C LEU A 55 29.41 -30.37 -17.95
N LEU A 56 29.58 -31.46 -18.70
CA LEU A 56 28.51 -32.42 -18.97
C LEU A 56 28.07 -33.15 -17.69
N LEU A 57 29.01 -33.51 -16.81
CA LEU A 57 28.69 -34.12 -15.50
C LEU A 57 27.84 -33.18 -14.63
N LEU A 58 28.11 -31.87 -14.67
CA LEU A 58 27.30 -30.87 -13.99
C LEU A 58 25.88 -30.78 -14.58
N THR A 59 25.72 -30.86 -15.90
CA THR A 59 24.41 -30.96 -16.55
C THR A 59 23.64 -32.20 -16.07
N LEU A 60 24.28 -33.37 -16.00
CA LEU A 60 23.65 -34.59 -15.51
C LEU A 60 23.24 -34.49 -14.04
N PHE A 61 24.10 -33.92 -13.19
CA PHE A 61 23.79 -33.67 -11.78
C PHE A 61 22.59 -32.72 -11.62
N ARG A 62 22.55 -31.64 -12.38
CA ARG A 62 21.45 -30.67 -12.39
C ARG A 62 20.12 -31.35 -12.74
N ILE A 63 20.10 -32.18 -13.78
CA ILE A 63 18.88 -32.89 -14.22
C ILE A 63 18.44 -33.92 -13.17
N ALA A 64 19.37 -34.68 -12.60
CA ALA A 64 19.08 -35.61 -11.51
C ALA A 64 18.51 -34.90 -10.28
N PHE A 65 18.97 -33.69 -9.99
CA PHE A 65 18.50 -32.91 -8.87
C PHE A 65 17.07 -32.37 -9.10
N ILE A 66 16.76 -31.85 -10.30
CA ILE A 66 15.39 -31.41 -10.61
C ILE A 66 14.41 -32.59 -10.65
N SER A 67 14.83 -33.74 -11.18
CA SER A 67 14.00 -34.95 -11.21
C SER A 67 13.69 -35.47 -9.80
N LEU A 68 14.64 -35.36 -8.86
CA LEU A 68 14.39 -35.60 -7.44
C LEU A 68 13.31 -34.66 -6.87
N GLY A 69 13.36 -33.37 -7.20
CA GLY A 69 12.33 -32.40 -6.79
C GLY A 69 10.94 -32.77 -7.32
N CYS A 70 10.84 -33.18 -8.58
CA CYS A 70 9.61 -33.67 -9.18
C CYS A 70 9.12 -34.97 -8.50
N ALA A 71 10.01 -35.92 -8.22
CA ALA A 71 9.67 -37.15 -7.52
C ALA A 71 9.15 -36.89 -6.10
N ILE A 72 9.74 -35.96 -5.35
CA ILE A 72 9.25 -35.53 -4.03
C ILE A 72 7.83 -34.97 -4.15
N LEU A 73 7.56 -34.14 -5.16
CA LEU A 73 6.23 -33.55 -5.39
C LEU A 73 5.14 -34.59 -5.67
N LEU A 74 5.50 -35.67 -6.38
CA LEU A 74 4.56 -36.72 -6.79
C LEU A 74 4.37 -37.81 -5.71
N LEU A 75 5.44 -38.17 -4.99
CA LEU A 75 5.45 -39.33 -4.09
C LEU A 75 5.18 -39.00 -2.62
N LYS A 76 5.44 -37.76 -2.17
CA LYS A 76 5.21 -37.38 -0.76
C LYS A 76 3.81 -36.80 -0.56
N LYS A 77 3.18 -37.22 0.54
CA LYS A 77 1.88 -36.68 0.99
C LYS A 77 1.98 -35.19 1.34
N ASP A 78 3.04 -34.80 2.07
CA ASP A 78 3.39 -33.41 2.38
C ASP A 78 4.78 -33.03 1.85
N PRO A 79 4.89 -32.57 0.59
CA PRO A 79 6.19 -32.26 -0.03
C PRO A 79 6.80 -30.94 0.44
N THR A 80 6.02 -30.03 1.04
CA THR A 80 6.37 -28.63 1.31
C THR A 80 7.63 -28.48 2.17
N LYS A 81 7.71 -29.17 3.31
CA LYS A 81 8.87 -29.08 4.23
C LYS A 81 10.17 -29.56 3.57
N TYR A 82 10.09 -30.64 2.77
CA TYR A 82 11.25 -31.23 2.10
C TYR A 82 11.77 -30.34 0.97
N LEU A 83 10.86 -29.87 0.10
CA LEU A 83 11.21 -29.00 -1.02
C LEU A 83 11.78 -27.65 -0.55
N GLN A 84 11.24 -27.09 0.53
CA GLN A 84 11.72 -25.83 1.10
C GLN A 84 13.11 -25.98 1.72
N LYS A 85 13.37 -27.03 2.50
CA LYS A 85 14.70 -27.30 3.07
C LYS A 85 15.77 -27.47 2.00
N LEU A 86 15.45 -28.20 0.93
CA LEU A 86 16.37 -28.43 -0.20
C LEU A 86 16.47 -27.22 -1.17
N SER A 87 15.62 -26.20 -1.04
CA SER A 87 15.68 -25.00 -1.91
C SER A 87 16.95 -24.18 -1.70
N HIS A 88 17.45 -24.10 -0.46
CA HIS A 88 18.72 -23.45 -0.17
C HIS A 88 19.89 -24.20 -0.81
N PHE A 89 19.85 -25.54 -0.77
CA PHE A 89 20.84 -26.39 -1.43
C PHE A 89 20.78 -26.26 -2.95
N SER A 90 19.58 -26.28 -3.55
CA SER A 90 19.34 -25.99 -4.97
C SER A 90 19.97 -24.68 -5.41
N PHE A 91 19.75 -23.63 -4.63
CA PHE A 91 20.29 -22.30 -4.89
C PHE A 91 21.83 -22.29 -4.83
N SER A 92 22.42 -22.89 -3.80
CA SER A 92 23.87 -23.00 -3.66
C SER A 92 24.51 -23.80 -4.81
N VAL A 93 23.90 -24.90 -5.24
CA VAL A 93 24.35 -25.70 -6.38
C VAL A 93 24.32 -24.89 -7.68
N ALA A 94 23.22 -24.20 -7.97
CA ALA A 94 23.10 -23.38 -9.17
C ALA A 94 24.18 -22.29 -9.22
N ILE A 95 24.44 -21.65 -8.09
CA ILE A 95 25.48 -20.64 -7.91
C ILE A 95 26.88 -21.21 -8.12
N LEU A 96 27.16 -22.39 -7.56
CA LEU A 96 28.45 -23.06 -7.76
C LEU A 96 28.68 -23.40 -9.24
N ILE A 97 27.64 -23.85 -9.95
CA ILE A 97 27.72 -24.10 -11.40
C ILE A 97 28.02 -22.79 -12.16
N CYS A 98 27.34 -21.70 -11.81
CA CYS A 98 27.57 -20.38 -12.40
C CYS A 98 28.98 -19.83 -12.12
N ALA A 99 29.59 -20.15 -10.98
CA ALA A 99 30.97 -19.77 -10.66
C ALA A 99 31.99 -20.68 -11.37
N TYR A 100 31.73 -21.98 -11.42
CA TYR A 100 32.63 -22.98 -11.97
C TYR A 100 32.80 -22.84 -13.49
N SER A 101 31.72 -22.55 -14.22
CA SER A 101 31.78 -22.50 -15.68
C SER A 101 32.72 -21.40 -16.23
N PRO A 102 32.71 -20.14 -15.73
CA PRO A 102 33.72 -19.14 -16.06
C PRO A 102 35.14 -19.54 -15.64
N THR A 103 35.32 -20.15 -14.46
CA THR A 103 36.64 -20.64 -14.02
C THR A 103 37.20 -21.68 -14.98
N LYS A 104 36.36 -22.63 -15.42
CA LYS A 104 36.74 -23.68 -16.36
C LYS A 104 37.14 -23.09 -17.71
N LEU A 105 36.38 -22.11 -18.21
CA LEU A 105 36.69 -21.45 -19.47
C LEU A 105 38.03 -20.70 -19.41
N LEU A 106 38.33 -20.02 -18.29
CA LEU A 106 39.63 -19.37 -18.08
C LEU A 106 40.78 -20.38 -18.06
N LEU A 107 40.59 -21.51 -17.39
CA LEU A 107 41.60 -22.57 -17.31
C LEU A 107 41.90 -23.16 -18.69
N LEU A 108 40.86 -23.39 -19.51
CA LEU A 108 41.01 -23.83 -20.90
C LEU A 108 41.75 -22.79 -21.75
N ALA A 109 41.44 -21.50 -21.56
CA ALA A 109 42.04 -20.39 -22.29
C ALA A 109 43.50 -20.11 -21.92
N GLU A 110 43.96 -20.61 -20.78
CA GLU A 110 45.35 -20.50 -20.35
C GLU A 110 46.22 -21.59 -20.98
N LYS A 111 45.66 -22.80 -21.17
CA LYS A 111 46.34 -23.94 -21.80
C LYS A 111 46.24 -23.98 -23.32
N LYS A 112 45.18 -23.44 -23.93
CA LYS A 112 44.94 -23.46 -25.38
C LYS A 112 45.09 -22.05 -25.97
N ASP A 113 45.75 -21.93 -27.12
CA ASP A 113 45.91 -20.64 -27.83
C ASP A 113 44.59 -20.07 -28.36
N TYR A 114 43.60 -20.93 -28.63
CA TYR A 114 42.26 -20.56 -29.06
C TYR A 114 41.20 -21.47 -28.41
N LEU A 115 40.04 -20.90 -28.08
CA LEU A 115 38.86 -21.62 -27.61
C LEU A 115 37.98 -22.00 -28.80
N PHE A 116 37.31 -23.15 -28.71
CA PHE A 116 36.32 -23.55 -29.70
C PHE A 116 34.96 -22.89 -29.41
N VAL A 117 34.11 -22.79 -30.44
CA VAL A 117 32.74 -22.27 -30.29
C VAL A 117 31.96 -23.07 -29.24
N GLY A 118 32.16 -24.40 -29.20
CA GLY A 118 31.58 -25.27 -28.18
C GLY A 118 31.94 -24.88 -26.73
N ASP A 119 33.14 -24.38 -26.48
CA ASP A 119 33.58 -23.97 -25.12
C ASP A 119 32.81 -22.74 -24.63
N TRP A 120 32.52 -21.80 -25.53
CA TRP A 120 31.72 -20.61 -25.24
C TRP A 120 30.24 -20.93 -25.06
N LEU A 121 29.70 -21.81 -25.92
CA LEU A 121 28.32 -22.27 -25.82
C LEU A 121 28.09 -22.98 -24.48
N PHE A 122 29.05 -23.80 -24.04
CA PHE A 122 28.99 -24.47 -22.73
C PHE A 122 28.87 -23.52 -21.55
N LEU A 123 29.56 -22.37 -21.60
CA LEU A 123 29.46 -21.35 -20.56
C LEU A 123 28.05 -20.75 -20.49
N VAL A 124 27.52 -20.34 -21.65
CA VAL A 124 26.20 -19.72 -21.76
C VAL A 124 25.11 -20.71 -21.35
N GLU A 125 25.21 -21.94 -21.84
CA GLU A 125 24.29 -23.03 -21.52
C GLU A 125 24.26 -23.32 -20.02
N ASN A 126 25.41 -23.61 -19.40
CA ASN A 126 25.45 -23.95 -17.97
C ASN A 126 24.93 -22.82 -17.08
N PHE A 127 25.24 -21.57 -17.43
CA PHE A 127 24.74 -20.41 -16.70
C PHE A 127 23.20 -20.29 -16.79
N ILE A 128 22.65 -20.38 -18.01
CA ILE A 128 21.21 -20.25 -18.25
C ILE A 128 20.42 -21.41 -17.62
N PHE A 129 20.85 -22.65 -17.85
CA PHE A 129 20.16 -23.83 -17.34
C PHE A 129 20.27 -24.00 -15.83
N ALA A 130 21.36 -23.55 -15.19
CA ALA A 130 21.44 -23.47 -13.73
C ALA A 130 20.38 -22.54 -13.13
N ILE A 131 20.14 -21.37 -13.74
CA ILE A 131 19.09 -20.44 -13.31
C ILE A 131 17.69 -21.04 -13.55
N PHE A 132 17.43 -21.62 -14.73
CA PHE A 132 16.14 -22.24 -15.01
C PHE A 132 15.85 -23.44 -14.10
N ALA A 133 16.86 -24.24 -13.78
CA ALA A 133 16.74 -25.34 -12.83
C ALA A 133 16.28 -24.86 -11.45
N HIS A 134 16.88 -23.77 -10.95
CA HIS A 134 16.47 -23.18 -9.67
C HIS A 134 15.06 -22.58 -9.73
N GLN A 135 14.70 -21.88 -10.81
CA GLN A 135 13.35 -21.34 -11.00
C GLN A 135 12.28 -22.43 -11.05
N LEU A 136 12.59 -23.55 -11.71
CA LEU A 136 11.71 -24.72 -11.74
C LEU A 136 11.58 -25.35 -10.35
N TRP A 137 12.67 -25.42 -9.58
CA TRP A 137 12.63 -25.85 -8.18
C TRP A 137 11.70 -24.96 -7.34
N MET A 138 11.81 -23.64 -7.47
CA MET A 138 10.94 -22.70 -6.76
C MET A 138 9.48 -22.88 -7.17
N SER A 139 9.21 -23.21 -8.44
CA SER A 139 7.86 -23.54 -8.91
C SER A 139 7.29 -24.78 -8.21
N PHE A 140 8.12 -25.79 -7.89
CA PHE A 140 7.69 -26.93 -7.07
C PHE A 140 7.33 -26.50 -5.64
N VAL A 141 8.12 -25.63 -5.02
CA VAL A 141 7.86 -25.11 -3.66
C VAL A 141 6.55 -24.34 -3.60
N VAL A 142 6.33 -23.42 -4.56
CA VAL A 142 5.09 -22.63 -4.64
C VAL A 142 3.89 -23.55 -4.82
N TYR A 143 3.94 -24.47 -5.78
CA TYR A 143 2.85 -25.42 -6.01
C TYR A 143 2.56 -26.28 -4.76
N ALA A 144 3.58 -26.75 -4.06
CA ALA A 144 3.43 -27.53 -2.83
C ALA A 144 2.77 -26.72 -1.69
N LYS A 145 3.12 -25.43 -1.54
CA LYS A 145 2.48 -24.52 -0.57
C LYS A 145 1.01 -24.31 -0.89
N THR A 146 0.70 -23.91 -2.13
CA THR A 146 -0.68 -23.67 -2.57
C THR A 146 -1.55 -24.92 -2.41
N ARG A 147 -1.02 -26.11 -2.72
CA ARG A 147 -1.73 -27.38 -2.51
C ARG A 147 -1.99 -27.66 -1.03
N ALA A 148 -1.03 -27.35 -0.15
CA ALA A 148 -1.20 -27.55 1.29
C ALA A 148 -2.22 -26.58 1.89
N GLU A 149 -2.25 -25.32 1.44
CA GLU A 149 -3.25 -24.31 1.84
C GLU A 149 -4.67 -24.72 1.42
N LEU A 150 -4.84 -25.16 0.17
CA LEU A 150 -6.13 -25.67 -0.32
C LEU A 150 -6.60 -26.92 0.42
N ASN A 151 -5.70 -27.85 0.74
CA ASN A 151 -6.06 -29.02 1.54
C ASN A 151 -6.48 -28.66 2.97
N ARG A 152 -5.93 -27.58 3.54
CA ARG A 152 -6.35 -27.06 4.86
C ARG A 152 -7.70 -26.38 4.79
N ALA A 153 -7.95 -25.58 3.76
CA ALA A 153 -9.26 -24.96 3.52
C ALA A 153 -10.35 -26.03 3.27
N ALA A 154 -10.03 -27.08 2.51
CA ALA A 154 -10.95 -28.19 2.28
C ALA A 154 -11.19 -29.06 3.53
N SER A 155 -10.27 -29.08 4.51
CA SER A 155 -10.49 -29.77 5.79
C SER A 155 -11.27 -28.92 6.79
N SER A 156 -11.11 -27.58 6.78
CA SER A 156 -11.90 -26.69 7.64
C SER A 156 -13.37 -26.70 7.24
N ASP A 157 -13.69 -26.76 5.94
CA ASP A 157 -15.07 -26.89 5.46
C ASP A 157 -15.73 -28.23 5.83
N SER A 158 -14.95 -29.25 6.23
CA SER A 158 -15.45 -30.56 6.65
C SER A 158 -15.56 -30.74 8.16
N GLU A 159 -14.95 -29.86 8.95
CA GLU A 159 -15.04 -29.89 10.43
C GLU A 159 -16.30 -29.17 10.94
N ASP A 160 -16.90 -28.26 10.16
CA ASP A 160 -18.18 -27.61 10.52
C ASP A 160 -19.43 -28.50 10.32
N GLU A 161 -19.30 -29.67 9.66
CA GLU A 161 -20.41 -30.65 9.51
C GLU A 161 -20.33 -31.84 10.47
N SER A 162 -19.38 -31.88 11.42
CA SER A 162 -19.18 -33.06 12.30
C SER A 162 -19.00 -32.79 13.79
N ILE A 163 -19.45 -31.64 14.31
CA ILE A 163 -19.56 -31.40 15.76
C ILE A 163 -20.98 -31.75 16.25
N GLU A 164 -21.35 -33.02 16.12
CA GLU A 164 -22.32 -33.69 17.00
C GLU A 164 -21.85 -35.14 17.13
N GLU A 165 -21.03 -35.39 18.16
CA GLU A 165 -20.70 -36.69 18.81
C GLU A 165 -19.21 -36.76 19.15
N VAL A 166 -18.89 -36.56 20.43
CA VAL A 166 -18.36 -37.59 21.34
C VAL A 166 -17.72 -36.90 22.56
N VAL A 167 -18.37 -37.14 23.69
CA VAL A 167 -17.93 -36.90 25.07
C VAL A 167 -17.10 -38.11 25.55
N HIS A 168 -16.15 -37.86 26.44
CA HIS A 168 -15.23 -38.79 27.15
C HIS A 168 -14.02 -39.29 26.31
N ASP A 169 -12.78 -39.21 26.78
CA ASP A 169 -12.28 -39.77 28.03
C ASP A 169 -10.92 -39.15 28.43
N ASP A 170 -10.68 -39.07 29.74
CA ASP A 170 -9.43 -38.66 30.36
C ASP A 170 -8.40 -39.81 30.33
N GLN A 171 -7.12 -39.49 30.06
CA GLN A 171 -5.95 -39.96 30.85
C GLN A 171 -4.60 -39.59 30.20
N VAL A 172 -3.73 -38.99 31.01
CA VAL A 172 -2.30 -38.72 30.74
C VAL A 172 -1.45 -39.78 31.47
N PRO A 173 -0.34 -40.23 30.86
CA PRO A 173 0.93 -40.19 31.62
C PRO A 173 2.15 -39.70 30.81
N GLU A 174 3.06 -39.04 31.52
CA GLU A 174 4.32 -38.44 31.07
C GLU A 174 5.44 -39.45 30.74
N GLN A 175 6.29 -39.04 29.78
CA GLN A 175 7.78 -38.98 29.82
C GLN A 175 8.44 -39.50 28.54
N LYS A 176 9.08 -38.58 27.79
CA LYS A 176 10.52 -38.64 27.51
C LYS A 176 11.03 -37.36 26.83
N THR A 177 12.14 -36.91 27.38
CA THR A 177 12.81 -35.63 27.21
C THR A 177 13.57 -35.59 25.87
N ALA A 178 12.92 -35.04 24.84
CA ALA A 178 13.54 -34.59 23.58
C ALA A 178 12.67 -33.55 22.84
N ASP A 179 11.37 -33.51 23.16
CA ASP A 179 10.38 -32.62 22.52
C ASP A 179 10.31 -31.18 23.07
N VAL A 180 11.09 -30.86 24.11
CA VAL A 180 11.04 -29.52 24.74
C VAL A 180 11.68 -28.44 23.87
N ILE A 181 12.65 -28.78 23.02
CA ILE A 181 13.30 -27.80 22.11
C ILE A 181 12.46 -27.56 20.85
N LEU A 182 11.63 -28.53 20.46
CA LEU A 182 10.71 -28.42 19.31
C LEU A 182 9.38 -27.74 19.68
N ARG A 183 8.91 -27.88 20.93
CA ARG A 183 7.72 -27.15 21.42
C ARG A 183 7.97 -25.66 21.65
N LEU A 184 9.22 -25.23 21.88
CA LEU A 184 9.56 -23.81 21.98
C LEU A 184 9.52 -23.06 20.64
N LEU A 185 9.49 -23.76 19.51
CA LEU A 185 9.32 -23.15 18.17
C LEU A 185 7.87 -23.12 17.68
N GLN A 186 6.92 -23.66 18.44
CA GLN A 186 5.48 -23.63 18.13
C GLN A 186 4.65 -22.77 19.08
N TYR A 187 5.26 -22.16 20.10
CA TYR A 187 4.62 -21.23 21.05
C TYR A 187 4.99 -19.75 20.80
N CYS A 188 5.01 -19.34 19.53
CA CYS A 188 4.95 -17.92 19.17
C CYS A 188 3.65 -17.65 18.39
N LYS A 189 2.52 -17.84 19.05
CA LYS A 189 1.34 -16.98 18.84
C LYS A 189 1.36 -15.93 19.96
N PRO A 190 1.05 -14.66 19.68
CA PRO A 190 0.83 -13.68 20.75
C PRO A 190 -0.33 -14.18 21.62
N SER A 191 -0.15 -14.04 22.93
CA SER A 191 -1.21 -14.24 23.92
C SER A 191 -2.16 -13.03 23.87
N SER A 192 -3.31 -13.17 23.21
CA SER A 192 -4.45 -12.29 23.41
C SER A 192 -5.39 -12.93 24.44
N ASP A 193 -5.07 -12.70 25.72
CA ASP A 193 -6.09 -12.74 26.78
C ASP A 193 -6.47 -11.28 27.07
N SER A 194 -7.36 -10.74 26.24
CA SER A 194 -8.18 -9.57 26.54
C SER A 194 -9.50 -9.74 25.82
N GLU A 195 -10.59 -9.82 26.58
CA GLU A 195 -11.98 -10.02 26.13
C GLU A 195 -12.55 -8.88 25.26
N ASP A 196 -11.71 -8.09 24.58
CA ASP A 196 -12.11 -6.96 23.73
C ASP A 196 -11.87 -7.20 22.21
N GLU A 197 -11.30 -8.34 21.80
CA GLU A 197 -11.00 -8.63 20.37
C GLU A 197 -12.21 -9.08 19.52
N SER A 198 -13.39 -9.31 20.11
CA SER A 198 -14.57 -9.80 19.37
C SER A 198 -15.29 -8.72 18.52
N ILE A 199 -14.69 -7.55 18.32
CA ILE A 199 -15.30 -6.45 17.53
C ILE A 199 -14.59 -6.25 16.18
N GLU A 200 -13.33 -6.64 16.02
CA GLU A 200 -12.58 -6.40 14.76
C GLU A 200 -12.74 -7.52 13.70
N GLU A 201 -13.09 -8.75 14.08
CA GLU A 201 -13.11 -9.88 13.12
C GLU A 201 -14.38 -9.99 12.26
N VAL A 202 -15.45 -9.20 12.50
CA VAL A 202 -16.75 -9.41 11.83
C VAL A 202 -17.01 -8.44 10.64
N ILE A 203 -16.11 -7.53 10.30
CA ILE A 203 -16.38 -6.48 9.27
C ILE A 203 -15.58 -6.66 7.95
N HIS A 204 -14.74 -7.69 7.81
CA HIS A 204 -13.95 -7.90 6.59
C HIS A 204 -14.57 -8.82 5.50
N ASP A 205 -15.88 -9.12 5.56
CA ASP A 205 -16.50 -10.07 4.60
C ASP A 205 -16.88 -9.49 3.22
N ASP A 206 -16.57 -8.22 2.94
CA ASP A 206 -16.50 -7.73 1.55
C ASP A 206 -15.05 -7.85 1.05
N GLN A 207 -14.61 -9.08 0.77
CA GLN A 207 -13.35 -9.31 0.06
C GLN A 207 -13.46 -8.75 -1.37
N VAL A 208 -13.13 -7.47 -1.54
CA VAL A 208 -12.70 -6.95 -2.84
C VAL A 208 -11.55 -7.86 -3.29
N PRO A 209 -11.65 -8.52 -4.47
CA PRO A 209 -10.66 -9.51 -4.87
C PRO A 209 -9.27 -8.86 -4.86
N GLU A 210 -8.30 -9.48 -4.17
CA GLU A 210 -6.92 -9.00 -4.09
C GLU A 210 -6.44 -8.61 -5.50
N GLN A 211 -6.27 -7.30 -5.73
CA GLN A 211 -5.83 -6.82 -7.03
C GLN A 211 -4.47 -7.45 -7.35
N LYS A 212 -4.40 -8.18 -8.47
CA LYS A 212 -3.15 -8.79 -8.91
C LYS A 212 -2.12 -7.69 -9.09
N THR A 213 -0.89 -7.94 -8.65
CA THR A 213 0.22 -6.99 -8.79
C THR A 213 0.41 -6.50 -10.23
N SER A 214 0.10 -7.34 -11.23
CA SER A 214 0.10 -6.96 -12.65
C SER A 214 -0.85 -5.82 -12.99
N ASP A 215 -2.02 -5.79 -12.37
CA ASP A 215 -3.11 -4.89 -12.72
C ASP A 215 -2.83 -3.50 -12.13
N VAL A 216 -2.30 -3.47 -10.90
CA VAL A 216 -1.79 -2.25 -10.25
C VAL A 216 -0.66 -1.63 -11.07
N ILE A 217 0.30 -2.44 -11.55
CA ILE A 217 1.38 -1.96 -12.42
C ILE A 217 0.84 -1.44 -13.75
N LEU A 218 -0.12 -2.13 -14.37
CA LEU A 218 -0.72 -1.69 -15.63
C LEU A 218 -1.42 -0.34 -15.46
N ARG A 219 -2.10 -0.14 -14.34
CA ARG A 219 -2.77 1.13 -14.03
C ARG A 219 -1.81 2.27 -13.76
N LEU A 220 -0.71 2.02 -13.06
CA LEU A 220 0.39 2.98 -12.94
C LEU A 220 0.91 3.42 -14.33
N LEU A 221 1.06 2.46 -15.25
CA LEU A 221 1.46 2.76 -16.63
C LEU A 221 0.40 3.57 -17.41
N GLN A 222 -0.89 3.44 -17.08
CA GLN A 222 -1.94 4.28 -17.69
C GLN A 222 -1.79 5.75 -17.30
N TYR A 223 -1.45 6.05 -16.04
CA TYR A 223 -1.13 7.42 -15.61
C TYR A 223 0.11 7.95 -16.36
N CYS A 224 1.15 7.12 -16.52
CA CYS A 224 2.33 7.49 -17.32
C CYS A 224 2.00 7.75 -18.79
N LYS A 225 1.06 6.99 -19.39
CA LYS A 225 0.64 7.16 -20.80
C LYS A 225 0.04 8.54 -21.06
N ARG A 226 -0.68 9.11 -20.09
CA ARG A 226 -1.29 10.44 -20.20
C ARG A 226 -0.22 11.54 -20.37
N GLU A 227 0.96 11.34 -19.79
CA GLU A 227 2.08 12.29 -19.81
C GLU A 227 3.25 11.81 -20.70
N TRP A 228 2.95 11.08 -21.78
CA TRP A 228 3.95 10.41 -22.64
C TRP A 228 5.03 11.34 -23.20
N PHE A 229 4.72 12.60 -23.48
CA PHE A 229 5.67 13.57 -24.03
C PHE A 229 6.86 13.80 -23.10
N TRP A 230 6.60 13.96 -21.80
CA TRP A 230 7.66 14.19 -20.80
C TRP A 230 8.47 12.93 -20.53
N HIS A 231 7.82 11.76 -20.55
CA HIS A 231 8.53 10.48 -20.51
C HIS A 231 9.43 10.27 -21.72
N LEU A 232 8.96 10.57 -22.93
CA LEU A 232 9.78 10.44 -24.14
C LEU A 232 11.00 11.37 -24.11
N SER A 233 10.80 12.63 -23.69
CA SER A 233 11.91 13.57 -23.44
C SER A 233 12.90 13.00 -22.41
N GLY A 234 12.39 12.57 -21.26
CA GLY A 234 13.20 11.99 -20.18
C GLY A 234 14.00 10.78 -20.63
N PHE A 235 13.39 9.85 -21.37
CA PHE A 235 14.07 8.67 -21.91
C PHE A 235 15.13 9.04 -22.95
N THR A 236 14.85 10.00 -23.83
CA THR A 236 15.83 10.47 -24.83
C THR A 236 17.08 11.02 -24.14
N TRP A 237 16.90 11.91 -23.16
CA TRP A 237 18.01 12.46 -22.38
C TRP A 237 18.70 11.41 -21.50
N LEU A 238 17.96 10.40 -21.01
CA LEU A 238 18.52 9.25 -20.29
C LEU A 238 19.47 8.44 -21.17
N PHE A 239 19.09 8.17 -22.42
CA PHE A 239 19.96 7.44 -23.35
C PHE A 239 21.24 8.23 -23.65
N ILE A 240 21.12 9.52 -23.96
CA ILE A 240 22.29 10.40 -24.18
C ILE A 240 23.19 10.39 -22.94
N TYR A 241 22.61 10.65 -21.76
CA TYR A 241 23.34 10.64 -20.50
C TYR A 241 24.07 9.32 -20.25
N SER A 242 23.39 8.19 -20.49
CA SER A 242 23.92 6.86 -20.21
C SER A 242 25.05 6.50 -21.18
N ILE A 243 24.87 6.76 -22.47
CA ILE A 243 25.90 6.54 -23.49
C ILE A 243 27.14 7.37 -23.17
N THR A 244 26.99 8.67 -22.92
CA THR A 244 28.12 9.55 -22.59
C THR A 244 28.85 9.08 -21.32
N ARG A 245 28.14 8.61 -20.30
CA ARG A 245 28.74 8.06 -19.07
C ARG A 245 29.44 6.71 -19.27
N ILE A 246 29.02 5.90 -20.23
CA ILE A 246 29.73 4.65 -20.57
C ILE A 246 31.12 4.96 -21.13
N PHE A 247 31.33 6.06 -21.85
CA PHE A 247 32.65 6.37 -22.42
C PHE A 247 33.65 6.98 -21.43
N VAL A 248 33.20 7.49 -20.28
CA VAL A 248 34.08 8.17 -19.31
C VAL A 248 35.24 7.28 -18.84
N PRO A 249 35.02 6.04 -18.35
CA PRO A 249 36.11 5.15 -17.92
C PRO A 249 37.17 4.89 -18.99
N TYR A 250 36.75 4.71 -20.25
CA TYR A 250 37.65 4.46 -21.37
C TYR A 250 38.60 5.63 -21.60
N TYR A 251 38.06 6.85 -21.71
CA TYR A 251 38.88 8.04 -21.94
C TYR A 251 39.73 8.40 -20.73
N THR A 252 39.23 8.20 -19.50
CA THR A 252 40.05 8.38 -18.29
C THR A 252 41.27 7.46 -18.28
N GLY A 253 41.09 6.18 -18.62
CA GLY A 253 42.22 5.26 -18.72
C GLY A 253 43.18 5.60 -19.87
N GLN A 254 42.70 6.08 -21.02
CA GLN A 254 43.56 6.58 -22.09
C GLN A 254 44.39 7.81 -21.68
N VAL A 255 43.79 8.76 -20.97
CA VAL A 255 44.52 9.93 -20.42
C VAL A 255 45.66 9.43 -19.53
N ILE A 256 45.37 8.54 -18.59
CA ILE A 256 46.39 7.99 -17.68
C ILE A 256 47.48 7.24 -18.45
N ALA A 257 47.10 6.39 -19.41
CA ALA A 257 48.05 5.65 -20.24
C ALA A 257 48.95 6.58 -21.07
N SER A 258 48.39 7.63 -21.68
CA SER A 258 49.15 8.59 -22.48
C SER A 258 50.17 9.36 -21.63
N VAL A 259 49.83 9.72 -20.40
CA VAL A 259 50.74 10.36 -19.44
C VAL A 259 51.86 9.40 -19.03
N VAL A 260 51.53 8.15 -18.70
CA VAL A 260 52.49 7.12 -18.29
C VAL A 260 53.46 6.77 -19.43
N ASN A 261 52.97 6.64 -20.66
CA ASN A 261 53.81 6.30 -21.82
C ASN A 261 54.64 7.48 -22.34
N SER A 262 54.19 8.71 -22.11
CA SER A 262 54.91 9.93 -22.53
C SER A 262 55.82 10.51 -21.45
N ALA A 263 55.99 9.82 -20.31
CA ALA A 263 56.80 10.28 -19.18
C ALA A 263 58.28 10.56 -19.53
N GLY A 264 58.77 10.07 -20.67
CA GLY A 264 60.11 10.35 -21.19
C GLY A 264 60.25 11.62 -22.04
N ASP A 265 59.16 12.27 -22.47
CA ASP A 265 59.17 13.50 -23.30
C ASP A 265 58.06 14.47 -22.83
N PRO A 266 58.41 15.51 -22.04
CA PRO A 266 57.44 16.43 -21.45
C PRO A 266 56.55 17.11 -22.48
N ALA A 267 57.06 17.47 -23.66
CA ALA A 267 56.29 18.19 -24.66
C ALA A 267 55.17 17.32 -25.25
N LYS A 268 55.46 16.05 -25.54
CA LYS A 268 54.45 15.09 -26.03
C LYS A 268 53.43 14.71 -24.96
N ALA A 269 53.86 14.59 -23.71
CA ALA A 269 52.96 14.34 -22.59
C ALA A 269 51.93 15.45 -22.40
N HIS A 270 52.36 16.72 -22.47
CA HIS A 270 51.45 17.87 -22.38
C HIS A 270 50.44 17.87 -23.53
N GLN A 271 50.90 17.65 -24.77
CA GLN A 271 50.01 17.66 -25.94
C GLN A 271 48.96 16.54 -25.89
N ALA A 272 49.37 15.31 -25.54
CA ALA A 272 48.45 14.18 -25.39
C ALA A 272 47.42 14.37 -24.26
N LEU A 273 47.84 15.00 -23.16
CA LEU A 273 46.95 15.38 -22.06
C LEU A 273 45.94 16.44 -22.48
N PHE A 274 46.36 17.47 -23.23
CA PHE A 274 45.45 18.48 -23.75
C PHE A 274 44.41 17.91 -24.73
N ASP A 275 44.81 17.02 -25.64
CA ASP A 275 43.89 16.48 -26.65
C ASP A 275 42.89 15.49 -26.04
N SER A 276 43.35 14.62 -25.13
CA SER A 276 42.47 13.71 -24.40
C SER A 276 41.58 14.44 -23.39
N GLY A 277 42.12 15.49 -22.76
CA GLY A 277 41.41 16.35 -21.81
C GLY A 277 40.26 17.14 -22.44
N LYS A 278 40.45 17.70 -23.65
CA LYS A 278 39.38 18.39 -24.40
C LYS A 278 38.17 17.47 -24.63
N LEU A 279 38.42 16.24 -25.07
CA LEU A 279 37.36 15.28 -25.34
C LEU A 279 36.61 14.89 -24.04
N MET A 280 37.33 14.69 -22.94
CA MET A 280 36.74 14.42 -21.64
C MET A 280 35.90 15.60 -21.11
N ILE A 281 36.33 16.84 -21.35
CA ILE A 281 35.54 18.05 -21.02
C ILE A 281 34.24 18.08 -21.82
N VAL A 282 34.29 17.83 -23.13
CA VAL A 282 33.10 17.79 -23.99
C VAL A 282 32.12 16.71 -23.52
N ILE A 283 32.60 15.49 -23.27
CA ILE A 283 31.81 14.38 -22.71
C ILE A 283 31.18 14.78 -21.37
N SER A 284 31.94 15.44 -20.49
CA SER A 284 31.45 15.85 -19.17
C SER A 284 30.35 16.92 -19.27
N ILE A 285 30.51 17.92 -20.15
CA ILE A 285 29.51 18.97 -20.38
C ILE A 285 28.23 18.37 -20.98
N VAL A 286 28.35 17.51 -21.99
CA VAL A 286 27.21 16.83 -22.62
C VAL A 286 26.49 15.93 -21.61
N SER A 287 27.23 15.16 -20.80
CA SER A 287 26.65 14.33 -19.74
C SER A 287 25.95 15.19 -18.68
N ALA A 288 26.54 16.30 -18.25
CA ALA A 288 25.94 17.20 -17.28
C ALA A 288 24.62 17.81 -17.81
N ALA A 289 24.63 18.32 -19.05
CA ALA A 289 23.44 18.88 -19.69
C ALA A 289 22.34 17.82 -19.85
N ALA A 290 22.67 16.64 -20.40
CA ALA A 290 21.73 15.54 -20.54
C ALA A 290 21.20 15.06 -19.18
N GLY A 291 22.04 15.05 -18.14
CA GLY A 291 21.66 14.71 -16.77
C GLY A 291 20.64 15.69 -16.19
N GLY A 292 20.84 16.99 -16.39
CA GLY A 292 19.93 18.05 -15.98
C GLY A 292 18.58 17.97 -16.69
N PHE A 293 18.56 17.89 -18.04
CA PHE A 293 17.31 17.78 -18.80
C PHE A 293 16.56 16.48 -18.52
N ARG A 294 17.28 15.36 -18.33
CA ARG A 294 16.70 14.09 -17.86
C ARG A 294 16.02 14.29 -16.51
N GLY A 295 16.76 14.83 -15.54
CA GLY A 295 16.26 15.07 -14.17
C GLY A 295 15.00 15.93 -14.18
N GLY A 296 15.06 17.11 -14.81
CA GLY A 296 13.93 18.02 -14.88
C GLY A 296 12.71 17.45 -15.62
N SER A 297 12.92 16.70 -16.72
CA SER A 297 11.81 16.09 -17.46
C SER A 297 11.08 15.03 -16.62
N PHE A 298 11.81 14.16 -15.91
CA PHE A 298 11.20 13.16 -15.04
C PHE A 298 10.56 13.79 -13.80
N GLU A 299 11.20 14.78 -13.18
CA GLU A 299 10.67 15.50 -12.01
C GLU A 299 9.32 16.16 -12.33
N TYR A 300 9.25 16.92 -13.42
CA TYR A 300 8.01 17.59 -13.81
C TYR A 300 6.92 16.59 -14.23
N CYS A 301 7.28 15.53 -14.94
CA CYS A 301 6.36 14.44 -15.29
C CYS A 301 5.74 13.81 -14.04
N TYR A 302 6.58 13.53 -13.05
CA TYR A 302 6.18 12.98 -11.76
C TYR A 302 5.16 13.89 -11.05
N SER A 303 5.43 15.20 -10.92
CA SER A 303 4.51 16.11 -10.23
C SER A 303 3.13 16.17 -10.90
N ARG A 304 3.07 15.99 -12.23
CA ARG A 304 1.80 15.92 -12.97
C ARG A 304 1.04 14.63 -12.70
N ILE A 305 1.73 13.49 -12.67
CA ILE A 305 1.14 12.19 -12.31
C ILE A 305 0.61 12.24 -10.88
N GLN A 306 1.39 12.75 -9.94
CA GLN A 306 0.99 12.89 -8.55
C GLN A 306 -0.27 13.74 -8.39
N ARG A 307 -0.32 14.89 -9.08
CA ARG A 307 -1.51 15.76 -9.09
C ARG A 307 -2.75 15.01 -9.59
N ALA A 308 -2.62 14.22 -10.65
CA ALA A 308 -3.72 13.44 -11.20
C ALA A 308 -4.21 12.36 -10.22
N ILE A 309 -3.29 11.58 -9.63
CA ILE A 309 -3.62 10.54 -8.67
C ILE A 309 -4.31 11.13 -7.43
N ARG A 310 -3.79 12.23 -6.87
CA ARG A 310 -4.40 12.90 -5.71
C ARG A 310 -5.79 13.44 -6.02
N HIS A 311 -5.97 14.01 -7.21
CA HIS A 311 -7.28 14.49 -7.66
C HIS A 311 -8.28 13.33 -7.79
N ASP A 312 -7.90 12.25 -8.45
CA ASP A 312 -8.78 11.10 -8.68
C ASP A 312 -9.13 10.41 -7.35
N LEU A 313 -8.15 10.22 -6.45
CA LEU A 313 -8.39 9.68 -5.11
C LEU A 313 -9.30 10.58 -4.28
N PHE A 314 -9.04 11.89 -4.24
CA PHE A 314 -9.88 12.80 -3.48
C PHE A 314 -11.32 12.81 -4.02
N THR A 315 -11.48 12.80 -5.35
CA THR A 315 -12.80 12.72 -6.01
C THR A 315 -13.51 11.42 -5.67
N ALA A 316 -12.81 10.28 -5.70
CA ALA A 316 -13.37 9.00 -5.32
C ALA A 316 -13.79 8.97 -3.84
N LEU A 317 -13.00 9.55 -2.95
CA LEU A 317 -13.29 9.60 -1.51
C LEU A 317 -14.53 10.45 -1.20
N ILE A 318 -14.67 11.65 -1.77
CA ILE A 318 -15.83 12.52 -1.49
C ILE A 318 -17.15 11.96 -2.04
N ASN A 319 -17.07 11.03 -3.00
CA ASN A 319 -18.24 10.35 -3.58
C ASN A 319 -18.60 9.05 -2.84
N GLN A 320 -17.88 8.69 -1.76
CA GLN A 320 -18.24 7.53 -0.95
C GLN A 320 -19.43 7.83 -0.03
N ASP A 321 -20.17 6.79 0.30
CA ASP A 321 -21.28 6.81 1.25
C ASP A 321 -20.82 7.12 2.69
N VAL A 322 -21.73 7.58 3.56
CA VAL A 322 -21.39 7.94 4.95
C VAL A 322 -20.90 6.72 5.74
N ALA A 323 -21.42 5.53 5.46
CA ALA A 323 -20.99 4.31 6.15
C ALA A 323 -19.50 4.00 5.94
N PHE A 324 -18.93 4.35 4.78
CA PHE A 324 -17.49 4.26 4.56
C PHE A 324 -16.69 5.06 5.59
N PHE A 325 -17.13 6.28 5.92
CA PHE A 325 -16.46 7.17 6.87
C PHE A 325 -16.68 6.79 8.34
N ASP A 326 -17.77 6.05 8.62
CA ASP A 326 -18.02 5.48 9.95
C ASP A 326 -17.09 4.29 10.25
N ILE A 327 -16.70 3.54 9.21
CA ILE A 327 -15.79 2.39 9.32
C ILE A 327 -14.33 2.83 9.31
N HIS A 328 -13.95 3.75 8.43
CA HIS A 328 -12.55 4.15 8.22
C HIS A 328 -12.17 5.40 9.00
N LYS A 329 -11.06 5.34 9.74
CA LYS A 329 -10.54 6.49 10.48
C LYS A 329 -10.09 7.60 9.53
N THR A 330 -10.47 8.86 9.83
CA THR A 330 -10.07 10.03 9.03
C THR A 330 -8.55 10.19 8.89
N GLY A 331 -7.78 9.81 9.93
CA GLY A 331 -6.31 9.81 9.89
C GLY A 331 -5.75 8.85 8.83
N GLU A 332 -6.38 7.68 8.67
CA GLU A 332 -5.99 6.72 7.64
C GLU A 332 -6.25 7.26 6.24
N ILE A 333 -7.44 7.82 5.99
CA ILE A 333 -7.81 8.41 4.71
C ILE A 333 -6.85 9.56 4.34
N THR A 334 -6.49 10.39 5.31
CA THR A 334 -5.54 11.49 5.12
C THR A 334 -4.13 10.98 4.82
N SER A 335 -3.69 9.92 5.50
CA SER A 335 -2.41 9.26 5.24
C SER A 335 -2.37 8.64 3.83
N ARG A 336 -3.45 7.98 3.40
CA ARG A 336 -3.60 7.47 2.03
C ARG A 336 -3.48 8.58 1.00
N LEU A 337 -4.18 9.69 1.22
CA LEU A 337 -4.17 10.86 0.32
C LEU A 337 -2.81 11.53 0.23
N THR A 338 -2.02 11.51 1.31
CA THR A 338 -0.72 12.20 1.39
C THR A 338 0.46 11.28 1.13
N ALA A 339 0.73 10.36 2.06
CA ALA A 339 1.90 9.48 2.06
C ALA A 339 1.80 8.38 0.99
N ASP A 340 0.68 7.65 0.90
CA ASP A 340 0.58 6.55 -0.07
C ASP A 340 0.57 7.08 -1.52
N THR A 341 -0.14 8.18 -1.81
CA THR A 341 -0.06 8.81 -3.15
C THR A 341 1.33 9.33 -3.48
N GLN A 342 2.06 9.85 -2.49
CA GLN A 342 3.46 10.28 -2.64
C GLN A 342 4.33 9.07 -2.99
N THR A 343 4.29 8.00 -2.21
CA THR A 343 5.04 6.76 -2.49
C THR A 343 4.67 6.11 -3.82
N MET A 344 3.37 6.11 -4.17
CA MET A 344 2.88 5.60 -5.44
C MET A 344 3.43 6.38 -6.65
N SER A 345 3.55 7.71 -6.54
CA SER A 345 4.00 8.57 -7.64
C SER A 345 5.53 8.73 -7.69
N ASP A 346 6.18 9.03 -6.56
CA ASP A 346 7.64 9.23 -6.44
C ASP A 346 8.38 7.98 -6.88
N THR A 347 8.01 6.87 -6.25
CA THR A 347 8.88 5.71 -6.19
C THR A 347 8.74 4.90 -7.48
N VAL A 348 7.60 4.92 -8.19
CA VAL A 348 7.48 4.27 -9.51
C VAL A 348 8.30 5.01 -10.57
N ALA A 349 8.13 6.33 -10.70
CA ALA A 349 8.78 7.10 -11.76
C ALA A 349 10.30 7.19 -11.56
N LEU A 350 10.75 7.43 -10.31
CA LEU A 350 12.16 7.48 -9.97
C LEU A 350 12.83 6.12 -10.19
N ASN A 351 12.18 5.03 -9.78
CA ASN A 351 12.73 3.70 -9.96
C ASN A 351 12.78 3.28 -11.42
N VAL A 352 11.77 3.58 -12.25
CA VAL A 352 11.84 3.31 -13.70
C VAL A 352 13.00 4.05 -14.35
N ASN A 353 13.21 5.32 -13.99
CA ASN A 353 14.32 6.14 -14.46
C ASN A 353 15.69 5.56 -14.05
N VAL A 354 15.86 5.22 -12.77
CA VAL A 354 17.11 4.64 -12.25
C VAL A 354 17.35 3.24 -12.83
N PHE A 355 16.32 2.40 -12.90
CA PHE A 355 16.35 1.06 -13.49
C PHE A 355 16.84 1.08 -14.93
N LEU A 356 16.18 1.87 -15.79
CA LEU A 356 16.51 1.89 -17.22
C LEU A 356 17.91 2.44 -17.46
N ARG A 357 18.28 3.52 -16.76
CA ARG A 357 19.62 4.09 -16.81
C ARG A 357 20.67 3.04 -16.45
N ASN A 358 20.49 2.36 -15.33
CA ASN A 358 21.48 1.42 -14.83
C ASN A 358 21.55 0.16 -15.70
N ILE A 359 20.45 -0.29 -16.33
CA ILE A 359 20.49 -1.37 -17.32
C ILE A 359 21.31 -0.96 -18.55
N VAL A 360 21.06 0.23 -19.09
CA VAL A 360 21.81 0.72 -20.27
C VAL A 360 23.29 0.86 -19.93
N GLN A 361 23.62 1.45 -18.78
CA GLN A 361 25.01 1.60 -18.34
C GLN A 361 25.68 0.25 -18.02
N MET A 362 24.99 -0.65 -17.33
CA MET A 362 25.47 -2.01 -17.04
C MET A 362 25.76 -2.78 -18.33
N GLY A 363 24.83 -2.76 -19.29
CA GLY A 363 25.02 -3.39 -20.59
C GLY A 363 26.19 -2.79 -21.38
N GLY A 364 26.31 -1.47 -21.37
CA GLY A 364 27.44 -0.76 -21.99
C GLY A 364 28.79 -1.08 -21.34
N SER A 365 28.90 -0.96 -20.02
CA SER A 365 30.12 -1.28 -19.27
C SER A 365 30.53 -2.75 -19.48
N MET A 366 29.56 -3.68 -19.46
CA MET A 366 29.82 -5.09 -19.71
C MET A 366 30.33 -5.34 -21.14
N LEU A 367 29.72 -4.70 -22.16
CA LEU A 367 30.18 -4.78 -23.54
C LEU A 367 31.62 -4.27 -23.70
N PHE A 368 31.94 -3.12 -23.10
CA PHE A 368 33.30 -2.57 -23.11
C PHE A 368 34.30 -3.45 -22.37
N MET A 369 33.94 -4.02 -21.22
CA MET A 369 34.81 -4.95 -20.51
C MET A 369 35.16 -6.17 -21.37
N LEU A 370 34.16 -6.77 -22.03
CA LEU A 370 34.34 -7.94 -22.89
C LEU A 370 35.23 -7.63 -24.12
N THR A 371 35.07 -6.45 -24.74
CA THR A 371 35.89 -6.04 -25.88
C THR A 371 37.32 -5.68 -25.49
N LEU A 372 37.53 -5.11 -24.29
CA LEU A 372 38.87 -4.81 -23.75
C LEU A 372 39.64 -6.10 -23.43
N CYS A 373 39.05 -6.99 -22.62
CA CYS A 373 39.65 -8.26 -22.26
C CYS A 373 38.61 -9.24 -21.74
N TRP A 374 38.05 -10.06 -22.62
CA TRP A 374 37.09 -11.09 -22.23
C TRP A 374 37.61 -12.04 -21.15
N ARG A 375 38.93 -12.34 -21.12
CA ARG A 375 39.55 -13.18 -20.07
C ARG A 375 39.44 -12.53 -18.70
N LEU A 376 39.71 -11.23 -18.60
CA LEU A 376 39.64 -10.51 -17.34
C LEU A 376 38.17 -10.29 -16.91
N SER A 377 37.25 -10.11 -17.88
CA SER A 377 35.81 -9.94 -17.64
C SER A 377 35.15 -11.11 -16.94
N LEU A 378 35.68 -12.33 -17.05
CA LEU A 378 35.11 -13.51 -16.42
C LEU A 378 35.41 -13.61 -14.91
N VAL A 379 36.45 -12.92 -14.42
CA VAL A 379 36.87 -13.01 -13.01
C VAL A 379 35.77 -12.56 -12.03
N PRO A 380 35.10 -11.41 -12.22
CA PRO A 380 33.99 -11.01 -11.36
C PRO A 380 32.85 -12.04 -11.33
N PHE A 381 32.53 -12.70 -12.45
CA PHE A 381 31.45 -13.70 -12.53
C PHE A 381 31.73 -14.96 -11.69
N ILE A 382 32.98 -15.23 -11.33
CA ILE A 382 33.35 -16.33 -10.44
C ILE A 382 33.00 -16.00 -8.98
N VAL A 383 33.19 -14.74 -8.57
CA VAL A 383 33.05 -14.32 -7.16
C VAL A 383 31.64 -13.81 -6.86
N VAL A 384 30.96 -13.17 -7.83
CA VAL A 384 29.58 -12.65 -7.67
C VAL A 384 28.60 -13.68 -7.11
N PRO A 385 28.57 -14.96 -7.55
CA PRO A 385 27.67 -15.97 -6.99
C PRO A 385 27.87 -16.16 -5.48
N ILE A 386 29.11 -16.11 -4.98
CA ILE A 386 29.42 -16.24 -3.55
C ILE A 386 28.81 -15.07 -2.76
N ILE A 387 28.92 -13.85 -3.31
CA ILE A 387 28.29 -12.66 -2.73
C ILE A 387 26.77 -12.86 -2.64
N LEU A 388 26.12 -13.31 -3.72
CA LEU A 388 24.67 -13.53 -3.74
C LEU A 388 24.19 -14.51 -2.67
N VAL A 389 24.95 -15.58 -2.38
CA VAL A 389 24.63 -16.49 -1.27
C VAL A 389 24.70 -15.77 0.06
N ALA A 390 25.78 -15.04 0.31
CA ALA A 390 25.98 -14.37 1.57
C ALA A 390 24.94 -13.25 1.78
N SER A 391 24.65 -12.47 0.74
CA SER A 391 23.58 -11.47 0.71
C SER A 391 22.21 -12.10 1.02
N LYS A 392 21.91 -13.29 0.50
CA LYS A 392 20.63 -13.97 0.81
C LYS A 392 20.52 -14.39 2.27
N ILE A 393 21.60 -14.90 2.86
CA ILE A 393 21.61 -15.35 4.26
C ILE A 393 21.36 -14.16 5.21
N PHE A 394 22.12 -13.08 5.05
CA PHE A 394 21.95 -11.89 5.88
C PHE A 394 20.66 -11.12 5.55
N GLY A 395 20.26 -11.07 4.28
CA GLY A 395 19.06 -10.38 3.82
C GLY A 395 17.78 -10.94 4.43
N VAL A 396 17.58 -12.26 4.41
CA VAL A 396 16.38 -12.89 5.00
C VAL A 396 16.28 -12.59 6.50
N TYR A 397 17.40 -12.64 7.22
CA TYR A 397 17.40 -12.33 8.64
C TYR A 397 17.18 -10.83 8.92
N TYR A 398 17.71 -9.96 8.07
CA TYR A 398 17.48 -8.52 8.13
C TYR A 398 15.99 -8.18 7.89
N ASP A 399 15.37 -8.79 6.88
CA ASP A 399 13.96 -8.56 6.54
C ASP A 399 13.03 -8.97 7.69
N PHE A 400 13.27 -10.14 8.31
CA PHE A 400 12.54 -10.58 9.50
C PHE A 400 12.64 -9.59 10.67
N LEU A 401 13.84 -9.03 10.90
CA LEU A 401 14.03 -8.02 11.93
C LEU A 401 13.43 -6.67 11.54
N ALA A 402 13.36 -6.34 10.26
CA ALA A 402 12.71 -5.13 9.77
C ALA A 402 11.19 -5.17 10.00
N GLU A 403 10.55 -6.30 9.73
CA GLU A 403 9.13 -6.56 10.01
C GLU A 403 8.83 -6.38 11.51
N LYS A 404 9.59 -7.05 12.39
CA LYS A 404 9.46 -6.87 13.85
C LYS A 404 9.68 -5.43 14.33
N THR A 405 10.50 -4.67 13.61
CA THR A 405 10.74 -3.25 13.91
C THR A 405 9.50 -2.43 13.57
N GLN A 406 8.84 -2.70 12.44
CA GLN A 406 7.61 -2.01 12.05
C GLN A 406 6.46 -2.29 13.02
N GLU A 407 6.29 -3.54 13.45
CA GLU A 407 5.32 -3.95 14.47
C GLU A 407 5.57 -3.22 15.80
N ALA A 408 6.83 -3.17 16.26
CA ALA A 408 7.21 -2.44 17.48
C ALA A 408 6.92 -0.92 17.39
N VAL A 409 7.13 -0.32 16.22
CA VAL A 409 6.81 1.09 15.97
C VAL A 409 5.31 1.33 15.98
N ALA A 410 4.51 0.44 15.38
CA ALA A 410 3.05 0.54 15.39
C ALA A 410 2.53 0.59 16.84
N HIS A 411 2.96 -0.35 17.69
CA HIS A 411 2.58 -0.35 19.10
C HIS A 411 3.01 0.89 19.88
N SER A 412 4.12 1.54 19.52
CA SER A 412 4.49 2.83 20.13
C SER A 412 3.59 3.96 19.65
N ASN A 413 3.19 3.96 18.37
CA ASN A 413 2.28 4.95 17.82
C ASN A 413 0.87 4.82 18.43
N ASP A 414 0.39 3.60 18.70
CA ASP A 414 -0.90 3.38 19.34
C ASP A 414 -0.98 4.09 20.70
N VAL A 415 0.08 3.98 21.51
CA VAL A 415 0.19 4.69 22.80
C VAL A 415 0.22 6.21 22.59
N ALA A 416 0.97 6.70 21.61
CA ALA A 416 1.02 8.14 21.32
C ALA A 416 -0.35 8.68 20.87
N GLU A 417 -1.08 7.95 20.04
CA GLU A 417 -2.42 8.31 19.59
C GLU A 417 -3.41 8.33 20.77
N GLU A 418 -3.39 7.30 21.63
CA GLU A 418 -4.18 7.22 22.87
C GLU A 418 -3.95 8.45 23.76
N VAL A 419 -2.69 8.77 24.05
CA VAL A 419 -2.31 9.88 24.97
C VAL A 419 -2.62 11.25 24.37
N LEU A 420 -2.30 11.47 23.09
CA LEU A 420 -2.50 12.77 22.45
C LEU A 420 -3.97 13.07 22.18
N SER A 421 -4.76 12.07 21.79
CA SER A 421 -6.22 12.21 21.64
C SER A 421 -6.92 12.50 22.97
N THR A 422 -6.35 12.04 24.09
CA THR A 422 -6.89 12.25 25.45
C THR A 422 -6.08 13.24 26.29
N MET A 423 -5.34 14.15 25.66
CA MET A 423 -4.38 15.03 26.35
C MET A 423 -5.00 15.87 27.48
N ARG A 424 -6.27 16.26 27.37
CA ARG A 424 -6.98 16.96 28.46
C ARG A 424 -7.12 16.11 29.71
N THR A 425 -7.37 14.81 29.55
CA THR A 425 -7.46 13.82 30.62
C THR A 425 -6.09 13.63 31.27
N VAL A 426 -5.05 13.45 30.46
CA VAL A 426 -3.66 13.32 30.96
C VAL A 426 -3.27 14.54 31.78
N ARG A 427 -3.58 15.76 31.30
CA ARG A 427 -3.38 17.01 32.05
C ARG A 427 -4.23 17.11 33.31
N SER A 428 -5.49 16.66 33.27
CA SER A 428 -6.39 16.75 34.44
C SER A 428 -5.96 15.83 35.59
N PHE A 429 -5.32 14.70 35.25
CA PHE A 429 -4.78 13.76 36.24
C PHE A 429 -3.29 13.95 36.54
N ALA A 430 -2.63 14.93 35.90
CA ALA A 430 -1.19 15.20 36.04
C ALA A 430 -0.31 13.95 35.80
N CYS A 431 -0.67 13.12 34.80
CA CYS A 431 0.01 11.87 34.47
C CYS A 431 1.02 12.00 33.32
N GLU A 432 1.47 13.23 32.98
CA GLU A 432 2.34 13.46 31.82
C GLU A 432 3.67 12.69 31.90
N GLU A 433 4.26 12.56 33.09
CA GLU A 433 5.50 11.81 33.29
C GLU A 433 5.26 10.29 33.13
N ILE A 434 4.16 9.77 33.68
CA ILE A 434 3.81 8.34 33.63
C ILE A 434 3.60 7.89 32.19
N GLU A 435 2.80 8.64 31.41
CA GLU A 435 2.58 8.33 30.00
C GLU A 435 3.85 8.56 29.17
N GLY A 436 4.69 9.52 29.55
CA GLY A 436 6.02 9.72 28.99
C GLY A 436 6.92 8.49 29.15
N ASP A 437 6.96 7.91 30.36
CA ASP A 437 7.73 6.70 30.66
C ASP A 437 7.16 5.47 29.94
N ARG A 438 5.83 5.30 29.89
CA ARG A 438 5.16 4.22 29.14
C ARG A 438 5.54 4.24 27.66
N PHE A 439 5.57 5.44 27.06
CA PHE A 439 6.02 5.61 25.68
C PHE A 439 7.52 5.32 25.53
N PHE A 440 8.35 5.77 26.48
CA PHE A 440 9.78 5.50 26.51
C PHE A 440 10.11 3.99 26.58
N ASP A 441 9.35 3.20 27.33
CA ASP A 441 9.51 1.75 27.41
C ASP A 441 9.23 1.07 26.06
N LYS A 442 8.18 1.49 25.35
CA LYS A 442 7.88 1.00 23.99
C LYS A 442 9.01 1.37 23.02
N LEU A 443 9.54 2.59 23.09
CA LEU A 443 10.71 2.99 22.30
C LEU A 443 11.96 2.17 22.64
N THR A 444 12.17 1.81 23.91
CA THR A 444 13.29 0.98 24.35
C THR A 444 13.21 -0.43 23.76
N TYR A 445 12.00 -1.01 23.69
CA TYR A 445 11.78 -2.28 22.98
C TYR A 445 12.12 -2.16 21.48
N THR A 446 11.63 -1.12 20.81
CA THR A 446 11.96 -0.83 19.40
C THR A 446 13.48 -0.70 19.18
N LEU A 447 14.18 -0.03 20.11
CA LEU A 447 15.64 0.10 20.08
C LEU A 447 16.36 -1.25 20.24
N ASN A 448 15.87 -2.14 21.10
CA ASN A 448 16.45 -3.48 21.28
C ASN A 448 16.32 -4.36 20.02
N VAL A 449 15.18 -4.29 19.33
CA VAL A 449 14.99 -4.97 18.03
C VAL A 449 15.90 -4.34 16.97
N THR A 450 15.94 -3.02 16.90
CA THR A 450 16.79 -2.27 15.98
C THR A 450 18.27 -2.56 16.20
N ARG A 451 18.71 -2.78 17.45
CA ARG A 451 20.08 -3.19 17.77
C ARG A 451 20.43 -4.53 17.14
N LYS A 452 19.54 -5.53 17.20
CA LYS A 452 19.74 -6.82 16.52
C LYS A 452 19.81 -6.65 15.01
N LYS A 453 18.93 -5.79 14.45
CA LYS A 453 18.92 -5.43 13.02
C LYS A 453 20.22 -4.78 12.59
N ALA A 454 20.78 -3.89 13.41
CA ALA A 454 22.07 -3.24 13.17
C ALA A 454 23.22 -4.26 13.12
N PHE A 455 23.25 -5.26 14.02
CA PHE A 455 24.26 -6.32 13.95
C PHE A 455 24.15 -7.17 12.69
N ALA A 456 22.92 -7.51 12.26
CA ALA A 456 22.71 -8.20 10.98
C ALA A 456 23.22 -7.37 9.80
N TYR A 457 22.98 -6.05 9.82
CA TYR A 457 23.46 -5.12 8.81
C TYR A 457 24.98 -4.98 8.79
N VAL A 458 25.64 -4.95 9.95
CA VAL A 458 27.12 -4.98 10.05
C VAL A 458 27.67 -6.23 9.38
N GLY A 459 27.11 -7.40 9.68
CA GLY A 459 27.52 -8.66 9.05
C GLY A 459 27.38 -8.63 7.53
N TYR A 460 26.26 -8.11 7.03
CA TYR A 460 26.02 -7.92 5.59
C TYR A 460 27.05 -7.00 4.93
N LEU A 461 27.30 -5.82 5.51
CA LEU A 461 28.25 -4.85 4.95
C LEU A 461 29.68 -5.39 4.95
N TRP A 462 30.13 -6.00 6.04
CA TRP A 462 31.47 -6.57 6.13
C TRP A 462 31.72 -7.63 5.07
N VAL A 463 30.77 -8.54 4.90
CA VAL A 463 30.84 -9.56 3.87
C VAL A 463 30.88 -8.94 2.47
N SER A 464 29.98 -7.98 2.19
CA SER A 464 29.89 -7.34 0.88
C SER A 464 31.16 -6.57 0.51
N GLU A 465 31.68 -5.75 1.42
CA GLU A 465 32.91 -4.97 1.25
C GLU A 465 34.16 -5.85 1.13
N LEU A 466 34.25 -6.91 1.94
CA LEU A 466 35.34 -7.86 1.87
C LEU A 466 35.37 -8.55 0.50
N PHE A 467 34.23 -9.04 0.02
CA PHE A 467 34.17 -9.67 -1.30
C PHE A 467 34.41 -8.68 -2.44
N GLN A 468 33.93 -7.44 -2.36
CA GLN A 468 34.24 -6.40 -3.34
C GLN A 468 35.75 -6.14 -3.42
N THR A 469 36.41 -6.05 -2.27
CA THR A 469 37.87 -5.90 -2.18
C THR A 469 38.59 -7.11 -2.76
N VAL A 470 38.12 -8.33 -2.46
CA VAL A 470 38.67 -9.57 -3.04
C VAL A 470 38.53 -9.58 -4.56
N ILE A 471 37.40 -9.14 -5.12
CA ILE A 471 37.24 -9.02 -6.58
C ILE A 471 38.23 -8.01 -7.15
N ASN A 472 38.38 -6.85 -6.53
CA ASN A 472 39.34 -5.82 -6.97
C ASN A 472 40.79 -6.37 -6.97
N VAL A 473 41.19 -7.05 -5.90
CA VAL A 473 42.52 -7.67 -5.80
C VAL A 473 42.69 -8.79 -6.82
N ALA A 474 41.69 -9.66 -7.00
CA ALA A 474 41.74 -10.76 -7.96
C ALA A 474 41.86 -10.26 -9.40
N VAL A 475 41.09 -9.23 -9.77
CA VAL A 475 41.18 -8.60 -11.09
C VAL A 475 42.52 -7.90 -11.27
N LEU A 476 43.02 -7.18 -10.27
CA LEU A 476 44.32 -6.52 -10.38
C LEU A 476 45.46 -7.53 -10.52
N TRP A 477 45.43 -8.61 -9.73
CA TRP A 477 46.43 -9.68 -9.77
C TRP A 477 46.44 -10.41 -11.11
N TYR A 478 45.28 -10.90 -11.55
CA TYR A 478 45.16 -11.61 -12.83
C TYR A 478 45.37 -10.68 -14.02
N GLY A 479 44.89 -9.43 -13.94
CA GLY A 479 45.14 -8.41 -14.94
C GLY A 479 46.63 -8.07 -15.08
N GLY A 480 47.35 -7.95 -13.96
CA GLY A 480 48.80 -7.80 -13.94
C GLY A 480 49.51 -9.00 -14.58
N HIS A 481 49.08 -10.22 -14.26
CA HIS A 481 49.59 -11.44 -14.92
C HIS A 481 49.34 -11.42 -16.45
N LEU A 482 48.16 -10.99 -16.90
CA LEU A 482 47.86 -10.87 -18.34
C LEU A 482 48.70 -9.80 -19.05
N VAL A 483 49.06 -8.72 -18.34
CA VAL A 483 49.98 -7.69 -18.85
C VAL A 483 51.40 -8.24 -18.95
N LEU A 484 51.89 -8.92 -17.92
CA LEU A 484 53.23 -9.54 -17.92
C LEU A 484 53.40 -10.61 -19.00
N THR A 485 52.33 -11.34 -19.32
CA THR A 485 52.31 -12.36 -20.38
C THR A 485 52.01 -11.79 -21.78
N GLY A 486 51.85 -10.47 -21.92
CA GLY A 486 51.57 -9.80 -23.20
C GLY A 486 50.17 -10.05 -23.77
N LYS A 487 49.27 -10.66 -22.99
CA LYS A 487 47.87 -10.97 -23.38
C LYS A 487 46.91 -9.79 -23.18
N LEU A 488 47.33 -8.75 -22.47
CA LEU A 488 46.59 -7.50 -22.24
C LEU A 488 47.54 -6.31 -22.37
N ASN A 489 47.13 -5.26 -23.09
CA ASN A 489 47.89 -4.01 -23.09
C ASN A 489 47.77 -3.33 -21.71
N LYS A 490 48.92 -2.99 -21.10
CA LYS A 490 49.01 -2.25 -19.83
C LYS A 490 48.16 -0.97 -19.82
N ASP A 491 48.01 -0.34 -20.97
CA ASP A 491 47.27 0.91 -21.15
C ASP A 491 45.75 0.76 -20.92
N LEU A 492 45.23 -0.47 -21.10
CA LEU A 492 43.79 -0.76 -21.00
C LEU A 492 43.38 -1.28 -19.62
N LEU A 493 44.35 -1.63 -18.76
CA LEU A 493 44.08 -2.19 -17.44
C LEU A 493 43.35 -1.18 -16.53
N VAL A 494 43.74 0.09 -16.59
CA VAL A 494 43.10 1.15 -15.79
C VAL A 494 41.65 1.38 -16.26
N SER A 495 41.42 1.45 -17.58
CA SER A 495 40.06 1.55 -18.13
C SER A 495 39.19 0.38 -17.67
N PHE A 496 39.75 -0.83 -17.67
CA PHE A 496 39.04 -2.03 -17.22
C PHE A 496 38.64 -1.94 -15.74
N LEU A 497 39.55 -1.54 -14.85
CA LEU A 497 39.25 -1.37 -13.42
C LEU A 497 38.16 -0.33 -13.17
N LEU A 498 38.19 0.79 -13.91
CA LEU A 498 37.15 1.82 -13.83
C LEU A 498 35.78 1.29 -14.33
N TYR A 499 35.76 0.50 -15.40
CA TYR A 499 34.53 -0.14 -15.87
C TYR A 499 33.98 -1.16 -14.89
N GLN A 500 34.84 -1.93 -14.22
CA GLN A 500 34.44 -2.86 -13.17
C GLN A 500 33.78 -2.12 -11.99
N MET A 501 34.37 -1.01 -11.54
CA MET A 501 33.77 -0.18 -10.48
C MET A 501 32.40 0.35 -10.89
N GLN A 502 32.29 0.88 -12.12
CA GLN A 502 31.02 1.35 -12.67
C GLN A 502 29.97 0.23 -12.75
N LEU A 503 30.37 -0.98 -13.15
CA LEU A 503 29.48 -2.14 -13.22
C LEU A 503 28.95 -2.51 -11.83
N ALA A 504 29.82 -2.54 -10.82
CA ALA A 504 29.45 -2.82 -9.43
C ALA A 504 28.45 -1.78 -8.89
N ASP A 505 28.69 -0.49 -9.15
CA ASP A 505 27.78 0.60 -8.77
C ASP A 505 26.41 0.50 -9.43
N ASN A 506 26.36 0.14 -10.71
CA ASN A 506 25.10 -0.03 -11.44
C ASN A 506 24.29 -1.21 -10.88
N ILE A 507 24.96 -2.32 -10.54
CA ILE A 507 24.32 -3.50 -9.92
C ILE A 507 23.77 -3.13 -8.54
N ARG A 508 24.53 -2.42 -7.71
CA ARG A 508 24.09 -1.97 -6.38
C ARG A 508 22.84 -1.11 -6.47
N GLN A 509 22.83 -0.11 -7.36
CA GLN A 509 21.67 0.76 -7.54
C GLN A 509 20.45 0.04 -8.11
N LEU A 510 20.63 -1.01 -8.92
CA LEU A 510 19.50 -1.85 -9.36
C LEU A 510 18.85 -2.61 -8.20
N GLY A 511 19.65 -3.03 -7.19
CA GLY A 511 19.13 -3.63 -5.97
C GLY A 511 18.23 -2.68 -5.17
N GLU A 512 18.64 -1.42 -5.03
CA GLU A 512 17.86 -0.38 -4.32
C GLU A 512 16.53 -0.09 -5.00
N VAL A 513 16.50 -0.11 -6.34
CA VAL A 513 15.28 0.10 -7.14
C VAL A 513 14.23 -0.99 -6.88
N TRP A 514 14.64 -2.25 -6.73
CA TRP A 514 13.69 -3.35 -6.53
C TRP A 514 12.87 -3.17 -5.25
N THR A 515 13.53 -2.84 -4.13
CA THR A 515 12.87 -2.59 -2.85
C THR A 515 11.90 -1.43 -2.94
N GLY A 516 12.32 -0.32 -3.57
CA GLY A 516 11.44 0.83 -3.78
C GLY A 516 10.22 0.48 -4.63
N LEU A 517 10.40 -0.29 -5.71
CA LEU A 517 9.29 -0.69 -6.59
C LEU A 517 8.25 -1.54 -5.85
N MET A 518 8.68 -2.46 -4.97
CA MET A 518 7.76 -3.25 -4.16
C MET A 518 6.97 -2.38 -3.16
N GLN A 519 7.61 -1.39 -2.54
CA GLN A 519 6.94 -0.42 -1.68
C GLN A 519 5.89 0.40 -2.46
N SER A 520 6.22 0.85 -3.67
CA SER A 520 5.27 1.52 -4.56
C SER A 520 4.05 0.68 -4.88
N VAL A 521 4.25 -0.60 -5.19
CA VAL A 521 3.16 -1.52 -5.52
C VAL A 521 2.21 -1.67 -4.32
N GLY A 522 2.75 -1.77 -3.10
CA GLY A 522 1.96 -1.84 -1.88
C GLY A 522 1.12 -0.58 -1.65
N ALA A 523 1.73 0.61 -1.78
CA ALA A 523 1.02 1.89 -1.66
C ALA A 523 -0.02 2.07 -2.79
N ALA A 524 0.32 1.68 -4.02
CA ALA A 524 -0.55 1.76 -5.17
C ALA A 524 -1.80 0.88 -5.02
N ARG A 525 -1.67 -0.33 -4.45
CA ARG A 525 -2.81 -1.22 -4.19
C ARG A 525 -3.85 -0.54 -3.29
N LYS A 526 -3.38 0.02 -2.17
CA LYS A 526 -4.19 0.75 -1.18
C LYS A 526 -4.89 1.97 -1.77
N VAL A 527 -4.18 2.73 -2.62
CA VAL A 527 -4.76 3.91 -3.30
C VAL A 527 -5.77 3.49 -4.36
N CYS A 528 -5.45 2.49 -5.18
CA CYS A 528 -6.34 1.99 -6.23
C CYS A 528 -7.61 1.37 -5.67
N GLU A 529 -7.53 0.70 -4.52
CA GLU A 529 -8.68 0.18 -3.78
C GLU A 529 -9.72 1.29 -3.52
N TYR A 530 -9.29 2.46 -3.02
CA TYR A 530 -10.20 3.59 -2.77
C TYR A 530 -10.66 4.29 -4.05
N ILE A 531 -9.82 4.36 -5.09
CA ILE A 531 -10.22 4.93 -6.39
C ILE A 531 -11.27 4.04 -7.08
N ASP A 532 -11.17 2.73 -6.92
CA ASP A 532 -12.05 1.75 -7.56
C ASP A 532 -13.30 1.42 -6.76
N ARG A 533 -13.30 1.71 -5.46
CA ARG A 533 -14.46 1.51 -4.61
C ARG A 533 -15.63 2.31 -5.16
N LYS A 534 -16.67 1.59 -5.56
CA LYS A 534 -17.97 2.19 -5.81
C LYS A 534 -18.68 2.36 -4.47
N PRO A 535 -19.35 3.49 -4.23
CA PRO A 535 -20.18 3.64 -3.05
C PRO A 535 -21.24 2.53 -3.03
N ASN A 536 -21.55 2.03 -1.83
CA ASN A 536 -22.58 0.99 -1.67
C ASN A 536 -23.98 1.56 -1.88
N LEU A 537 -24.15 2.84 -1.57
CA LEU A 537 -25.38 3.60 -1.74
C LEU A 537 -25.32 4.34 -3.08
N ASP A 538 -26.30 4.10 -3.95
CA ASP A 538 -26.39 4.78 -5.23
C ASP A 538 -27.04 6.16 -5.04
N LEU A 539 -26.36 7.22 -5.48
CA LEU A 539 -26.86 8.59 -5.41
C LEU A 539 -27.50 9.05 -6.73
N ASP A 540 -27.58 8.17 -7.73
CA ASP A 540 -28.06 8.42 -9.10
C ASP A 540 -29.61 8.47 -9.24
N GLY A 541 -30.33 8.90 -8.21
CA GLY A 541 -31.75 9.20 -8.35
C GLY A 541 -31.97 10.32 -9.38
N ASP A 542 -32.92 10.16 -10.30
CA ASP A 542 -33.19 11.15 -11.35
C ASP A 542 -34.47 11.96 -11.10
N TYR A 543 -35.22 11.67 -10.02
CA TYR A 543 -36.51 12.29 -9.79
C TYR A 543 -36.38 13.69 -9.18
N ILE A 544 -36.84 14.69 -9.93
CA ILE A 544 -36.87 16.11 -9.56
C ILE A 544 -38.31 16.63 -9.71
N PRO A 545 -39.11 16.71 -8.64
CA PRO A 545 -40.45 17.30 -8.71
C PRO A 545 -40.39 18.84 -8.78
N GLU A 546 -41.40 19.45 -9.40
CA GLU A 546 -41.54 20.92 -9.42
C GLU A 546 -41.78 21.52 -8.04
N LYS A 547 -42.43 20.76 -7.15
CA LYS A 547 -42.74 21.18 -5.78
C LYS A 547 -42.89 19.98 -4.85
N VAL A 548 -42.33 20.11 -3.65
CA VAL A 548 -42.49 19.15 -2.56
C VAL A 548 -43.52 19.70 -1.57
N THR A 549 -44.53 18.89 -1.24
CA THR A 549 -45.55 19.23 -0.23
C THR A 549 -45.04 18.98 1.18
N GLY A 550 -44.13 18.02 1.34
CA GLY A 550 -43.43 17.74 2.59
C GLY A 550 -44.10 16.65 3.43
N LYS A 551 -44.90 15.76 2.84
CA LYS A 551 -45.42 14.59 3.55
C LYS A 551 -44.30 13.55 3.71
N ILE A 552 -44.10 13.02 4.92
CA ILE A 552 -43.05 12.03 5.20
C ILE A 552 -43.72 10.75 5.72
N GLU A 553 -43.31 9.60 5.20
CA GLU A 553 -43.86 8.30 5.62
C GLU A 553 -42.74 7.29 5.86
N PHE A 554 -42.69 6.73 7.07
CA PHE A 554 -41.93 5.54 7.38
C PHE A 554 -42.87 4.34 7.31
N ARG A 555 -42.57 3.36 6.45
CA ARG A 555 -43.40 2.15 6.27
C ARG A 555 -42.59 0.90 6.61
N ASN A 556 -42.85 0.32 7.78
CA ASN A 556 -42.25 -0.92 8.29
C ASN A 556 -40.72 -0.92 8.23
N VAL A 557 -40.10 0.20 8.59
CA VAL A 557 -38.65 0.40 8.44
C VAL A 557 -37.86 -0.42 9.46
N SER A 558 -36.92 -1.20 8.97
CA SER A 558 -35.93 -1.97 9.73
C SER A 558 -34.54 -1.48 9.39
N PHE A 559 -33.67 -1.27 10.38
CA PHE A 559 -32.34 -0.71 10.15
C PHE A 559 -31.34 -1.09 11.25
N SER A 560 -30.10 -1.36 10.83
CA SER A 560 -28.92 -1.51 11.68
C SER A 560 -27.77 -0.74 11.03
N TYR A 561 -26.88 -0.15 11.85
CA TYR A 561 -25.69 0.52 11.29
C TYR A 561 -24.72 -0.52 10.73
N PRO A 562 -24.06 -0.26 9.59
CA PRO A 562 -23.08 -1.19 9.01
C PRO A 562 -21.91 -1.54 9.93
N THR A 563 -21.54 -0.62 10.84
CA THR A 563 -20.53 -0.86 11.87
C THR A 563 -20.97 -1.87 12.94
N ARG A 564 -22.28 -2.13 13.10
CA ARG A 564 -22.87 -3.02 14.10
C ARG A 564 -24.09 -3.76 13.53
N PRO A 565 -23.92 -4.64 12.52
CA PRO A 565 -25.04 -5.26 11.80
C PRO A 565 -25.90 -6.16 12.69
N GLN A 566 -25.31 -6.74 13.74
CA GLN A 566 -26.02 -7.60 14.70
C GLN A 566 -27.00 -6.82 15.60
N ASN A 567 -26.84 -5.50 15.73
CA ASN A 567 -27.67 -4.69 16.62
C ASN A 567 -28.76 -3.94 15.85
N LYS A 568 -29.93 -4.55 15.77
CA LYS A 568 -31.09 -3.96 15.09
C LYS A 568 -31.67 -2.77 15.84
N ILE A 569 -31.41 -1.57 15.31
CA ILE A 569 -31.79 -0.27 15.89
C ILE A 569 -33.27 0.04 15.64
N LEU A 570 -33.76 -0.12 14.40
CA LEU A 570 -35.17 0.07 14.04
C LEU A 570 -35.80 -1.27 13.67
N ARG A 571 -37.06 -1.47 14.11
CA ARG A 571 -37.77 -2.75 13.99
C ARG A 571 -39.18 -2.52 13.46
N ASN A 572 -39.38 -2.61 12.15
CA ASN A 572 -40.67 -2.38 11.50
C ASN A 572 -41.35 -1.06 11.92
N LEU A 573 -40.56 0.00 12.07
CA LEU A 573 -41.02 1.32 12.48
C LEU A 573 -41.97 1.91 11.42
N SER A 574 -43.15 2.38 11.84
CA SER A 574 -44.11 3.03 10.94
C SER A 574 -44.74 4.27 11.56
N PHE A 575 -44.64 5.41 10.87
CA PHE A 575 -45.35 6.65 11.23
C PHE A 575 -45.39 7.59 10.01
N THR A 576 -46.25 8.60 10.08
CA THR A 576 -46.44 9.60 9.02
C THR A 576 -46.33 11.00 9.59
N VAL A 577 -45.78 11.93 8.83
CA VAL A 577 -45.77 13.38 9.08
C VAL A 577 -46.56 14.04 7.97
N GLU A 578 -47.64 14.75 8.33
CA GLU A 578 -48.46 15.47 7.38
C GLU A 578 -47.81 16.80 6.97
N PRO A 579 -48.10 17.32 5.76
CA PRO A 579 -47.55 18.59 5.29
C PRO A 579 -47.78 19.75 6.27
N GLY A 580 -46.70 20.42 6.67
CA GLY A 580 -46.77 21.57 7.58
C GLY A 580 -46.92 21.22 9.06
N GLU A 581 -46.93 19.92 9.40
CA GLU A 581 -47.03 19.41 10.77
C GLU A 581 -45.66 19.43 11.47
N VAL A 582 -45.66 19.78 12.75
CA VAL A 582 -44.49 19.68 13.63
C VAL A 582 -44.58 18.39 14.45
N VAL A 583 -43.67 17.45 14.17
CA VAL A 583 -43.63 16.13 14.81
C VAL A 583 -42.41 15.99 15.72
N ALA A 584 -42.65 15.66 16.99
CA ALA A 584 -41.58 15.39 17.95
C ALA A 584 -41.32 13.89 18.09
N LEU A 585 -40.07 13.46 17.89
CA LEU A 585 -39.61 12.12 18.20
C LEU A 585 -39.05 12.08 19.63
N VAL A 586 -39.66 11.27 20.48
CA VAL A 586 -39.29 11.15 21.91
C VAL A 586 -39.02 9.69 22.28
N GLY A 587 -38.17 9.47 23.29
CA GLY A 587 -37.88 8.14 23.80
C GLY A 587 -36.49 8.04 24.42
N PRO A 588 -36.19 6.91 25.10
CA PRO A 588 -34.90 6.68 25.74
C PRO A 588 -33.70 6.83 24.80
N SER A 589 -32.50 7.05 25.34
CA SER A 589 -31.28 7.04 24.53
C SER A 589 -31.11 5.69 23.82
N GLY A 590 -30.61 5.70 22.59
CA GLY A 590 -30.46 4.49 21.77
C GLY A 590 -31.76 3.92 21.18
N SER A 591 -32.90 4.62 21.29
CA SER A 591 -34.18 4.12 20.73
C SER A 591 -34.31 4.23 19.20
N GLY A 592 -33.36 4.88 18.51
CA GLY A 592 -33.34 5.01 17.05
C GLY A 592 -33.82 6.36 16.48
N LYS A 593 -34.01 7.39 17.32
CA LYS A 593 -34.51 8.72 16.90
C LYS A 593 -33.63 9.38 15.82
N SER A 594 -32.33 9.53 16.08
CA SER A 594 -31.37 10.13 15.13
C SER A 594 -31.17 9.24 13.89
N SER A 595 -31.39 7.92 14.02
CA SER A 595 -31.39 7.00 12.88
C SER A 595 -32.54 7.27 11.91
N CYS A 596 -33.72 7.72 12.39
CA CYS A 596 -34.80 8.18 11.51
C CYS A 596 -34.36 9.40 10.67
N ILE A 597 -33.64 10.35 11.27
CA ILE A 597 -33.09 11.50 10.55
C ILE A 597 -32.04 11.04 9.53
N ALA A 598 -31.13 10.15 9.92
CA ALA A 598 -30.08 9.66 9.02
C ALA A 598 -30.64 8.91 7.79
N LEU A 599 -31.73 8.15 7.95
CA LEU A 599 -32.45 7.50 6.85
C LEU A 599 -33.20 8.51 5.97
N LEU A 600 -33.76 9.57 6.58
CA LEU A 600 -34.45 10.63 5.86
C LEU A 600 -33.51 11.60 5.12
N GLU A 601 -32.26 11.70 5.55
CA GLU A 601 -31.17 12.36 4.79
C GLU A 601 -30.53 11.40 3.78
N HIS A 602 -31.05 10.17 3.64
CA HIS A 602 -30.51 9.15 2.74
C HIS A 602 -28.99 8.89 2.94
N PHE A 603 -28.50 9.02 4.18
CA PHE A 603 -27.12 8.63 4.52
C PHE A 603 -26.96 7.11 4.59
N TYR A 604 -28.06 6.40 4.80
CA TYR A 604 -28.15 4.96 4.86
C TYR A 604 -29.43 4.48 4.18
N GLU A 605 -29.42 3.25 3.69
CA GLU A 605 -30.61 2.54 3.23
C GLU A 605 -31.20 1.66 4.37
N PRO A 606 -32.53 1.54 4.45
CA PRO A 606 -33.16 0.61 5.37
C PRO A 606 -32.97 -0.85 4.90
N GLU A 607 -32.76 -1.78 5.83
CA GLU A 607 -32.69 -3.24 5.53
C GLU A 607 -34.04 -3.80 5.04
N GLY A 608 -35.14 -3.14 5.41
CA GLY A 608 -36.49 -3.52 5.02
C GLY A 608 -37.47 -2.40 5.31
N GLY A 609 -38.58 -2.38 4.57
CA GLY A 609 -39.51 -1.26 4.56
C GLY A 609 -39.02 -0.13 3.66
N GLN A 610 -39.67 1.04 3.72
CA GLN A 610 -39.34 2.20 2.89
C GLN A 610 -39.56 3.51 3.65
N VAL A 611 -38.72 4.51 3.35
CA VAL A 611 -38.90 5.91 3.74
C VAL A 611 -39.35 6.68 2.51
N LEU A 612 -40.50 7.34 2.57
CA LEU A 612 -41.09 8.05 1.45
C LEU A 612 -41.29 9.54 1.76
N ILE A 613 -41.11 10.36 0.73
CA ILE A 613 -41.46 11.78 0.72
C ILE A 613 -42.51 11.98 -0.37
N ASP A 614 -43.64 12.58 -0.02
CA ASP A 614 -44.80 12.76 -0.92
C ASP A 614 -45.24 11.47 -1.65
N GLY A 615 -45.01 10.31 -1.03
CA GLY A 615 -45.36 8.98 -1.57
C GLY A 615 -44.31 8.35 -2.49
N VAL A 616 -43.18 9.02 -2.73
CA VAL A 616 -42.05 8.51 -3.51
C VAL A 616 -40.92 8.07 -2.56
N PRO A 617 -40.33 6.87 -2.74
CA PRO A 617 -39.17 6.43 -1.96
C PRO A 617 -37.99 7.39 -2.08
N ILE A 618 -37.27 7.63 -0.98
CA ILE A 618 -36.19 8.62 -0.96
C ILE A 618 -35.05 8.30 -1.93
N GLU A 619 -34.77 7.02 -2.14
CA GLU A 619 -33.79 6.48 -3.08
C GLU A 619 -34.00 6.91 -4.54
N GLN A 620 -35.22 7.32 -4.92
CA GLN A 620 -35.52 7.73 -6.30
C GLN A 620 -35.22 9.20 -6.59
N TYR A 621 -35.04 10.02 -5.56
CA TYR A 621 -34.81 11.46 -5.71
C TYR A 621 -33.37 11.78 -6.09
N GLU A 622 -33.18 12.85 -6.87
CA GLU A 622 -31.85 13.40 -7.11
C GLU A 622 -31.23 13.88 -5.78
N HIS A 623 -30.03 13.39 -5.47
CA HIS A 623 -29.29 13.73 -4.25
C HIS A 623 -29.19 15.24 -4.01
N ARG A 624 -28.87 16.01 -5.05
CA ARG A 624 -28.76 17.47 -4.93
C ARG A 624 -30.09 18.14 -4.65
N PHE A 625 -31.16 17.67 -5.30
CA PHE A 625 -32.51 18.19 -5.09
C PHE A 625 -32.99 17.92 -3.67
N ILE A 626 -32.80 16.70 -3.15
CA ILE A 626 -33.30 16.32 -1.83
C ILE A 626 -32.61 17.12 -0.71
N HIS A 627 -31.29 17.30 -0.77
CA HIS A 627 -30.55 18.10 0.23
C HIS A 627 -30.66 19.62 0.07
N ASN A 628 -31.28 20.09 -1.02
CA ASN A 628 -31.77 21.47 -1.12
C ASN A 628 -33.18 21.63 -0.54
N THR A 629 -33.97 20.55 -0.51
CA THR A 629 -35.35 20.53 -0.02
C THR A 629 -35.43 20.24 1.49
N ILE A 630 -34.54 19.37 1.97
CA ILE A 630 -34.38 19.01 3.38
C ILE A 630 -33.20 19.80 3.95
N SER A 631 -33.38 20.34 5.16
CA SER A 631 -32.26 20.90 5.91
C SER A 631 -32.15 20.29 7.30
N LEU A 632 -30.96 19.79 7.63
CA LEU A 632 -30.59 19.31 8.96
C LEU A 632 -29.90 20.38 9.81
N VAL A 633 -30.34 20.49 11.06
CA VAL A 633 -29.61 21.15 12.14
C VAL A 633 -29.26 20.10 13.19
N GLY A 634 -28.00 19.68 13.20
CA GLY A 634 -27.50 18.65 14.12
C GLY A 634 -27.21 19.17 15.54
N GLN A 635 -26.91 18.23 16.43
CA GLN A 635 -26.60 18.48 17.85
C GLN A 635 -25.32 19.29 18.02
N GLU A 636 -24.26 18.92 17.31
CA GLU A 636 -22.98 19.64 17.28
C GLU A 636 -22.78 20.32 15.91
N PRO A 637 -23.06 21.61 15.78
CA PRO A 637 -22.97 22.33 14.52
C PRO A 637 -21.50 22.52 14.11
N VAL A 638 -21.11 21.91 12.99
CA VAL A 638 -19.78 22.08 12.41
C VAL A 638 -19.77 23.26 11.43
N LEU A 639 -18.86 24.20 11.66
CA LEU A 639 -18.57 25.30 10.74
C LEU A 639 -17.24 25.03 10.02
N PHE A 640 -17.19 25.34 8.73
CA PHE A 640 -15.96 25.27 7.95
C PHE A 640 -15.07 26.47 8.27
N ALA A 641 -13.74 26.31 8.16
CA ALA A 641 -12.75 27.37 8.36
C ALA A 641 -12.80 28.42 7.22
N ARG A 642 -13.87 29.20 7.21
CA ARG A 642 -14.32 30.13 6.18
C ARG A 642 -15.04 31.31 6.85
N SER A 643 -15.42 32.33 6.08
CA SER A 643 -16.18 33.45 6.65
C SER A 643 -17.57 33.01 7.15
N VAL A 644 -18.20 33.82 8.00
CA VAL A 644 -19.60 33.58 8.42
C VAL A 644 -20.53 33.60 7.21
N GLU A 645 -20.32 34.51 6.26
CA GLU A 645 -21.07 34.60 5.01
C GLU A 645 -21.01 33.29 4.21
N GLU A 646 -19.80 32.77 3.97
CA GLU A 646 -19.57 31.51 3.24
C GLU A 646 -20.09 30.28 3.98
N ASN A 647 -20.13 30.33 5.31
CA ASN A 647 -20.73 29.27 6.11
C ASN A 647 -22.26 29.27 6.00
N ILE A 648 -22.90 30.43 5.92
CA ILE A 648 -24.36 30.51 5.79
C ILE A 648 -24.78 30.13 4.36
N SER A 649 -24.09 30.61 3.33
CA SER A 649 -24.40 30.34 1.91
C SER A 649 -23.89 28.98 1.41
N TYR A 650 -23.33 28.14 2.28
CA TYR A 650 -22.73 26.87 1.90
C TYR A 650 -23.72 25.94 1.17
N GLY A 651 -23.36 25.53 -0.05
CA GLY A 651 -24.17 24.66 -0.91
C GLY A 651 -25.17 25.39 -1.81
N MET A 652 -25.24 26.72 -1.78
CA MET A 652 -26.07 27.54 -2.69
C MET A 652 -25.27 27.97 -3.93
N ASP A 653 -25.82 27.79 -5.13
CA ASP A 653 -25.17 28.24 -6.38
C ASP A 653 -25.14 29.76 -6.52
N THR A 654 -26.24 30.40 -6.13
CA THR A 654 -26.42 31.85 -6.12
C THR A 654 -27.11 32.24 -4.83
N CYS A 655 -26.42 33.03 -4.01
CA CYS A 655 -26.98 33.57 -2.78
C CYS A 655 -26.55 35.03 -2.64
N THR A 656 -27.51 35.93 -2.53
CA THR A 656 -27.22 37.35 -2.34
C THR A 656 -26.88 37.63 -0.88
N LYS A 657 -26.01 38.62 -0.63
CA LYS A 657 -25.69 39.05 0.74
C LYS A 657 -26.93 39.46 1.55
N SER A 658 -27.97 39.98 0.88
CA SER A 658 -29.25 40.28 1.52
C SER A 658 -29.91 39.03 2.08
N GLU A 659 -29.96 37.93 1.31
CA GLU A 659 -30.55 36.67 1.76
C GLU A 659 -29.78 36.06 2.93
N VAL A 660 -28.45 36.19 2.93
CA VAL A 660 -27.60 35.78 4.06
C VAL A 660 -27.94 36.59 5.31
N ILE A 661 -28.07 37.91 5.19
CA ILE A 661 -28.43 38.80 6.30
C ILE A 661 -29.83 38.49 6.82
N ASP A 662 -30.80 38.26 5.93
CA ASP A 662 -32.17 37.96 6.30
C ASP A 662 -32.27 36.60 7.01
N ALA A 663 -31.56 35.58 6.52
CA ALA A 663 -31.45 34.28 7.20
C ALA A 663 -30.78 34.41 8.58
N ALA A 664 -29.71 35.20 8.69
CA ALA A 664 -29.05 35.47 9.97
C ALA A 664 -29.95 36.23 10.95
N LYS A 665 -30.81 37.15 10.48
CA LYS A 665 -31.81 37.82 11.33
C LYS A 665 -32.86 36.84 11.82
N LEU A 666 -33.38 35.98 10.94
CA LEU A 666 -34.34 34.93 11.30
C LEU A 666 -33.78 33.94 12.33
N ALA A 667 -32.47 33.68 12.27
CA ALA A 667 -31.76 32.81 13.19
C ALA A 667 -31.27 33.51 14.48
N ASN A 668 -31.65 34.78 14.72
CA ASN A 668 -31.13 35.59 15.82
C ASN A 668 -29.58 35.68 15.84
N ALA A 669 -28.91 35.54 14.70
CA ALA A 669 -27.46 35.56 14.56
C ALA A 669 -26.89 36.94 14.20
N HIS A 670 -27.67 37.75 13.49
CA HIS A 670 -27.22 39.04 12.95
C HIS A 670 -26.60 39.97 14.00
N SER A 671 -27.21 40.05 15.20
CA SER A 671 -26.77 40.97 16.25
C SER A 671 -25.36 40.68 16.77
N PHE A 672 -24.99 39.41 16.95
CA PHE A 672 -23.64 39.07 17.40
C PHE A 672 -22.62 39.09 16.26
N ILE A 673 -23.07 38.79 15.02
CA ILE A 673 -22.21 38.89 13.84
C ILE A 673 -21.79 40.35 13.62
N GLU A 674 -22.72 41.31 13.74
CA GLU A 674 -22.40 42.75 13.61
C GLU A 674 -21.46 43.27 14.71
N GLN A 675 -21.37 42.58 15.84
CA GLN A 675 -20.47 42.93 16.95
C GLN A 675 -19.04 42.44 16.73
N THR A 676 -18.79 41.51 15.79
CA THR A 676 -17.44 41.09 15.47
C THR A 676 -16.74 42.14 14.60
N ARG A 677 -15.40 42.18 14.67
CA ARG A 677 -14.59 43.18 13.98
C ARG A 677 -14.83 43.21 12.46
N ASP A 678 -14.91 42.03 11.85
CA ASP A 678 -15.02 41.86 10.40
C ASP A 678 -16.44 41.44 9.98
N GLN A 679 -17.41 41.52 10.90
CA GLN A 679 -18.82 41.20 10.65
C GLN A 679 -19.00 39.86 9.93
N TYR A 680 -19.72 39.84 8.80
CA TYR A 680 -19.94 38.64 7.99
C TYR A 680 -18.67 38.06 7.34
N GLU A 681 -17.60 38.83 7.22
CA GLU A 681 -16.29 38.38 6.71
C GLU A 681 -15.44 37.71 7.80
N THR A 682 -15.89 37.73 9.06
CA THR A 682 -15.20 37.08 10.19
C THR A 682 -14.99 35.60 9.91
N ASN A 683 -13.73 35.14 9.96
CA ASN A 683 -13.40 33.73 9.83
C ASN A 683 -13.71 33.00 11.14
N VAL A 684 -14.46 31.89 11.07
CA VAL A 684 -14.90 31.15 12.27
C VAL A 684 -13.85 30.16 12.80
N GLY A 685 -12.78 29.90 12.04
CA GLY A 685 -11.73 28.94 12.40
C GLY A 685 -12.10 27.48 12.18
N GLU A 686 -11.16 26.57 12.40
CA GLU A 686 -11.37 25.12 12.24
C GLU A 686 -12.47 24.61 13.17
N LYS A 687 -13.48 23.93 12.60
CA LYS A 687 -14.71 23.50 13.31
C LYS A 687 -15.39 24.63 14.10
N GLY A 688 -15.23 25.87 13.67
CA GLY A 688 -15.79 27.05 14.34
C GLY A 688 -15.13 27.40 15.68
N SER A 689 -13.88 27.00 15.95
CA SER A 689 -13.23 27.16 17.26
C SER A 689 -13.27 28.58 17.87
N GLN A 690 -13.51 29.62 17.06
CA GLN A 690 -13.62 31.02 17.51
C GLN A 690 -15.02 31.44 17.95
N MET A 691 -16.02 30.55 17.87
CA MET A 691 -17.43 30.83 18.18
C MET A 691 -17.91 29.99 19.37
N SER A 692 -18.81 30.54 20.20
CA SER A 692 -19.46 29.77 21.27
C SER A 692 -20.43 28.74 20.70
N GLY A 693 -20.79 27.71 21.48
CA GLY A 693 -21.75 26.68 21.04
C GLY A 693 -23.07 27.27 20.52
N GLY A 694 -23.65 28.23 21.25
CA GLY A 694 -24.88 28.92 20.85
C GLY A 694 -24.74 29.80 19.61
N GLN A 695 -23.56 30.39 19.37
CA GLN A 695 -23.28 31.13 18.14
C GLN A 695 -23.17 30.18 16.94
N LYS A 696 -22.46 29.05 17.10
CA LYS A 696 -22.37 28.03 16.05
C LYS A 696 -23.75 27.49 15.67
N GLN A 697 -24.60 27.23 16.66
CA GLN A 697 -25.96 26.72 16.43
C GLN A 697 -26.77 27.71 15.60
N ARG A 698 -26.75 29.00 15.97
CA ARG A 698 -27.49 30.04 15.23
C ARG A 698 -26.96 30.24 13.82
N ILE A 699 -25.66 30.10 13.57
CA ILE A 699 -25.10 30.11 12.22
C ILE A 699 -25.57 28.88 11.42
N ALA A 700 -25.59 27.70 12.02
CA ALA A 700 -26.12 26.49 11.39
C ALA A 700 -27.62 26.59 11.07
N ILE A 701 -28.41 27.24 11.94
CA ILE A 701 -29.82 27.55 11.67
C ILE A 701 -29.95 28.56 10.53
N ALA A 702 -29.11 29.61 10.48
CA ALA A 702 -29.10 30.52 9.34
C ALA A 702 -28.78 29.78 8.03
N ARG A 703 -27.81 28.86 8.05
CA ARG A 703 -27.44 27.98 6.93
C ARG A 703 -28.60 27.08 6.48
N SER A 704 -29.40 26.57 7.41
CA SER A 704 -30.58 25.77 7.04
C SER A 704 -31.71 26.63 6.47
N LEU A 705 -31.94 27.83 7.02
CA LEU A 705 -33.04 28.71 6.65
C LEU A 705 -32.83 29.43 5.32
N VAL A 706 -31.58 29.74 4.94
CA VAL A 706 -31.30 30.43 3.67
C VAL A 706 -31.75 29.61 2.45
N ARG A 707 -31.77 28.27 2.58
CA ARG A 707 -32.24 27.32 1.56
C ARG A 707 -33.76 27.31 1.38
N LYS A 708 -34.51 27.87 2.33
CA LYS A 708 -35.98 27.83 2.39
C LYS A 708 -36.53 26.40 2.24
N PRO A 709 -36.10 25.45 3.10
CA PRO A 709 -36.44 24.03 2.96
C PRO A 709 -37.95 23.79 3.12
N ALA A 710 -38.46 22.73 2.47
CA ALA A 710 -39.82 22.24 2.69
C ALA A 710 -39.91 21.34 3.93
N ILE A 711 -38.80 20.65 4.25
CA ILE A 711 -38.67 19.76 5.40
C ILE A 711 -37.50 20.24 6.27
N LEU A 712 -37.75 20.49 7.56
CA LEU A 712 -36.72 20.90 8.52
C LEU A 712 -36.50 19.78 9.55
N LEU A 713 -35.26 19.33 9.67
CA LEU A 713 -34.85 18.30 10.62
C LEU A 713 -34.02 18.94 11.75
N LEU A 714 -34.42 18.72 12.99
CA LEU A 714 -33.78 19.28 14.17
C LEU A 714 -33.36 18.13 15.09
N ASP A 715 -32.07 17.79 15.10
CA ASP A 715 -31.53 16.73 15.95
C ASP A 715 -30.90 17.35 17.20
N GLU A 716 -31.62 17.35 18.32
CA GLU A 716 -31.14 17.83 19.62
C GLU A 716 -30.48 19.23 19.61
N ALA A 717 -30.93 20.12 18.72
CA ALA A 717 -30.32 21.42 18.45
C ALA A 717 -30.16 22.38 19.65
N THR A 718 -30.68 22.04 20.83
CA THR A 718 -30.61 22.86 22.04
C THR A 718 -29.98 22.14 23.24
N SER A 719 -29.53 20.90 23.12
CA SER A 719 -29.12 20.08 24.28
C SER A 719 -27.80 20.51 24.93
N ALA A 720 -26.89 21.12 24.17
CA ALA A 720 -25.56 21.52 24.61
C ALA A 720 -25.39 23.04 24.85
N LEU A 721 -26.50 23.78 25.04
CA LEU A 721 -26.49 25.24 25.14
C LEU A 721 -26.75 25.75 26.56
N ASP A 722 -26.17 26.90 26.89
CA ASP A 722 -26.54 27.66 28.08
C ASP A 722 -27.97 28.22 27.94
N THR A 723 -28.64 28.50 29.07
CA THR A 723 -30.05 28.88 29.11
C THR A 723 -30.40 30.11 28.24
N GLU A 724 -29.50 31.11 28.15
CA GLU A 724 -29.73 32.31 27.34
C GLU A 724 -29.63 31.99 25.85
N SER A 725 -28.55 31.30 25.44
CA SER A 725 -28.38 30.82 24.07
C SER A 725 -29.50 29.87 23.65
N GLU A 726 -29.94 28.97 24.55
CA GLU A 726 -31.04 28.03 24.33
C GLU A 726 -32.34 28.78 24.02
N HIS A 727 -32.69 29.80 24.81
CA HIS A 727 -33.89 30.60 24.56
C HIS A 727 -33.85 31.28 23.19
N LEU A 728 -32.71 31.88 22.82
CA LEU A 728 -32.55 32.56 21.52
C LEU A 728 -32.63 31.58 20.34
N VAL A 729 -32.07 30.38 20.49
CA VAL A 729 -32.13 29.31 19.48
C VAL A 729 -33.54 28.76 19.35
N GLN A 730 -34.23 28.48 20.46
CA GLN A 730 -35.62 28.03 20.43
C GLN A 730 -36.52 29.06 19.77
N GLU A 731 -36.38 30.34 20.13
CA GLU A 731 -37.15 31.42 19.52
C GLU A 731 -36.93 31.48 18.00
N ALA A 732 -35.68 31.36 17.55
CA ALA A 732 -35.33 31.30 16.14
C ALA A 732 -35.99 30.09 15.44
N ILE A 733 -35.97 28.91 16.05
CA ILE A 733 -36.62 27.71 15.50
C ILE A 733 -38.13 27.93 15.39
N TYR A 734 -38.80 28.33 16.47
CA TYR A 734 -40.26 28.46 16.54
C TYR A 734 -40.84 29.49 15.58
N LYS A 735 -40.15 30.61 15.36
CA LYS A 735 -40.55 31.63 14.38
C LYS A 735 -40.59 31.09 12.95
N ASN A 736 -39.82 30.04 12.68
CA ASN A 736 -39.56 29.52 11.33
C ASN A 736 -40.19 28.16 11.04
N LEU A 737 -41.02 27.61 11.95
CA LEU A 737 -41.74 26.33 11.75
C LEU A 737 -42.91 26.44 10.78
N LYS A 738 -43.52 27.62 10.62
CA LYS A 738 -44.75 27.78 9.83
C LYS A 738 -44.52 27.45 8.35
N GLY A 739 -45.42 26.64 7.79
CA GLY A 739 -45.47 26.33 6.36
C GLY A 739 -44.44 25.29 5.90
N ARG A 740 -43.85 24.54 6.83
CA ARG A 740 -42.86 23.48 6.58
C ARG A 740 -43.17 22.27 7.45
N SER A 741 -42.87 21.09 6.97
CA SER A 741 -42.93 19.89 7.80
C SER A 741 -41.68 19.82 8.65
N VAL A 742 -41.83 19.57 9.95
CA VAL A 742 -40.71 19.60 10.90
C VAL A 742 -40.65 18.31 11.67
N ILE A 743 -39.48 17.66 11.67
CA ILE A 743 -39.17 16.56 12.58
C ILE A 743 -38.15 17.08 13.59
N LEU A 744 -38.51 17.05 14.86
CA LEU A 744 -37.63 17.47 15.94
C LEU A 744 -37.39 16.34 16.94
N ILE A 745 -36.13 16.13 17.30
CA ILE A 745 -35.72 15.26 18.40
C ILE A 745 -35.45 16.18 19.58
N ALA A 746 -36.26 16.04 20.63
CA ALA A 746 -36.19 16.90 21.80
C ALA A 746 -36.02 16.12 23.09
N HIS A 747 -35.11 16.62 23.93
CA HIS A 747 -34.97 16.24 25.36
C HIS A 747 -35.58 17.28 26.31
N ARG A 748 -36.19 18.34 25.78
CA ARG A 748 -36.80 19.42 26.56
C ARG A 748 -38.31 19.35 26.44
N LEU A 749 -39.00 19.29 27.58
CA LEU A 749 -40.45 19.21 27.63
C LEU A 749 -41.13 20.40 26.95
N SER A 750 -40.60 21.61 27.15
CA SER A 750 -41.09 22.84 26.51
C SER A 750 -41.11 22.77 24.99
N THR A 751 -40.22 21.95 24.42
CA THR A 751 -40.13 21.76 22.97
C THR A 751 -41.14 20.73 22.48
N VAL A 752 -41.27 19.63 23.23
CA VAL A 752 -42.18 18.52 22.93
C VAL A 752 -43.65 18.93 23.08
N GLU A 753 -43.99 19.74 24.09
CA GLU A 753 -45.36 20.20 24.36
C GLU A 753 -45.96 20.99 23.19
N LYS A 754 -45.12 21.73 22.46
CA LYS A 754 -45.51 22.57 21.33
C LYS A 754 -45.64 21.82 20.00
N ALA A 755 -45.32 20.53 19.96
CA ALA A 755 -45.46 19.73 18.75
C ALA A 755 -46.92 19.39 18.47
N ASP A 756 -47.32 19.41 17.20
CA ASP A 756 -48.66 19.03 16.76
C ASP A 756 -48.91 17.53 17.02
N LYS A 757 -47.86 16.72 16.86
CA LYS A 757 -47.87 15.28 17.12
C LYS A 757 -46.56 14.81 17.73
N ILE A 758 -46.67 13.83 18.62
CA ILE A 758 -45.54 13.21 19.29
C ILE A 758 -45.52 11.73 18.91
N VAL A 759 -44.35 11.24 18.53
CA VAL A 759 -44.09 9.82 18.24
C VAL A 759 -43.07 9.32 19.26
N LEU A 760 -43.52 8.45 20.17
CA LEU A 760 -42.66 7.82 21.15
C LEU A 760 -42.06 6.54 20.57
N ILE A 761 -40.74 6.53 20.43
CA ILE A 761 -39.96 5.41 19.92
C ILE A 761 -39.24 4.74 21.09
N ASN A 762 -39.46 3.44 21.24
CA ASN A 762 -38.81 2.61 22.25
C ASN A 762 -38.33 1.31 21.61
N LYS A 763 -37.06 0.93 21.85
CA LYS A 763 -36.43 -0.28 21.28
C LYS A 763 -36.68 -0.44 19.77
N GLY A 764 -36.67 0.66 19.02
CA GLY A 764 -36.85 0.65 17.57
C GLY A 764 -38.29 0.53 17.05
N VAL A 765 -39.31 0.53 17.91
CA VAL A 765 -40.73 0.50 17.53
C VAL A 765 -41.46 1.76 18.00
N VAL A 766 -42.54 2.14 17.30
CA VAL A 766 -43.46 3.18 17.75
C VAL A 766 -44.36 2.58 18.83
N GLU A 767 -44.21 3.04 20.07
CA GLU A 767 -44.98 2.54 21.21
C GLU A 767 -46.22 3.39 21.49
N GLN A 768 -46.11 4.72 21.38
CA GLN A 768 -47.24 5.63 21.53
C GLN A 768 -47.17 6.77 20.50
N MET A 769 -48.32 7.24 20.04
CA MET A 769 -48.42 8.39 19.11
C MET A 769 -49.67 9.21 19.40
N GLY A 770 -49.54 10.54 19.44
CA GLY A 770 -50.67 11.45 19.69
C GLY A 770 -50.22 12.85 20.07
N THR A 771 -51.17 13.69 20.50
CA THR A 771 -50.84 15.02 21.05
C THR A 771 -50.34 14.91 22.49
N HIS A 772 -49.66 15.95 22.98
CA HIS A 772 -49.18 16.02 24.38
C HIS A 772 -50.26 15.66 25.41
N GLN A 773 -51.45 16.25 25.27
CA GLN A 773 -52.57 16.01 26.18
C GLN A 773 -53.13 14.59 26.08
N GLN A 774 -53.20 14.03 24.85
CA GLN A 774 -53.68 12.67 24.65
C GLN A 774 -52.76 11.65 25.31
N LEU A 775 -51.44 11.80 25.14
CA LEU A 775 -50.45 10.88 25.68
C LEU A 775 -50.28 11.02 27.20
N LEU A 776 -50.50 12.20 27.79
CA LEU A 776 -50.51 12.38 29.25
C LEU A 776 -51.71 11.74 29.94
N ASN A 777 -52.85 11.72 29.26
CA ASN A 777 -54.09 11.11 29.77
C ASN A 777 -54.07 9.57 29.66
N GLN A 778 -53.16 9.02 28.86
CA GLN A 778 -52.91 7.59 28.77
C GLN A 778 -51.85 7.18 29.80
N GLU A 779 -52.01 6.01 30.42
CA GLU A 779 -50.89 5.39 31.13
C GLU A 779 -49.91 4.81 30.10
N GLY A 780 -48.62 5.08 30.28
CA GLY A 780 -47.59 4.61 29.36
C GLY A 780 -46.25 5.34 29.52
N MET A 781 -45.28 4.94 28.70
CA MET A 781 -43.91 5.45 28.77
C MET A 781 -43.84 6.97 28.60
N TYR A 782 -44.67 7.58 27.76
CA TYR A 782 -44.64 9.02 27.55
C TYR A 782 -44.87 9.79 28.86
N LYS A 783 -45.88 9.39 29.62
CA LYS A 783 -46.18 9.98 30.92
C LYS A 783 -44.99 9.82 31.88
N THR A 784 -44.38 8.63 31.93
CA THR A 784 -43.18 8.38 32.74
C THR A 784 -42.00 9.27 32.33
N LEU A 785 -41.75 9.44 31.02
CA LEU A 785 -40.71 10.33 30.50
C LEU A 785 -40.97 11.79 30.85
N VAL A 786 -42.22 12.26 30.73
CA VAL A 786 -42.59 13.62 31.13
C VAL A 786 -42.41 13.85 32.63
N PHE A 787 -42.79 12.87 33.46
CA PHE A 787 -42.51 12.90 34.89
C PHE A 787 -40.99 12.95 35.18
N GLY A 788 -40.18 12.12 34.49
CA GLY A 788 -38.72 12.18 34.61
C GLY A 788 -38.15 13.55 34.22
N LEU A 789 -38.64 14.14 33.12
CA LEU A 789 -38.23 15.47 32.65
C LEU A 789 -38.65 16.62 33.59
N LEU A 790 -39.76 16.49 34.31
CA LEU A 790 -40.24 17.49 35.27
C LEU A 790 -39.53 17.41 36.62
N PHE A 791 -39.19 16.20 37.07
CA PHE A 791 -38.66 15.96 38.41
C PHE A 791 -37.17 15.60 38.45
N GLY A 792 -36.51 15.50 37.29
CA GLY A 792 -35.05 15.33 37.18
C GLY A 792 -34.53 14.01 37.76
N VAL A 793 -35.30 12.93 37.62
CA VAL A 793 -34.95 11.57 38.09
C VAL A 793 -34.49 10.71 36.93
#